data_AF-A0A7V3XB07-F1
#
_entry.id   AF-A0A7V3XB07-F1
#
_cell.length_a   1.000
_cell.length_b   1.000
_cell.length_c   1.000
_cell.angle_alpha   90.00
_cell.angle_beta   90.00
_cell.angle_gamma   90.00
#
_symmetry.space_group_name_H-M   'P 1'
#
loop_
_entity.id
_entity.type
_entity.pdbx_description
1 polymer ?
#
loop_
_entity_poly.entity_id
_entity_poly.type
_entity_poly.pdbx_seq_one_letter_code
_entity_poly.pdbx_strand_id
1 'polypeptide(L)'
;MNQVGYQVSGMRGQHETMYSLHRRDRRGRSRYLPGGKGIWRSCWIVMGVILSLLAGNQISVAATFTVNAALDPGTGGCNPAECTLREAIDAANTNTGSDTIVFDSALSGSTITLSSALPALSDTSGGTFINGDINGDTAPDVTIDGNVMGTGDCFTITSANNTLQGVIIVRCPGSGIVISGASASGNAVRGNLIGTDPAGNGLGNGAYGILITGASGNSIGGSSPGQQNVISSNGFASCSFPLFDCKSGIGLISGANSNFIQGNLIGLTPDGSTSLGNAGAGVEISGGSGSNIIGGPTLTESNVIASNGVDGIFISGAGSNNNQIRRNFIGVNASSAPLGNGNIGIEVNGAGSPLTGTILDGNTVGDNFFHGISIFLEGPATGTQIINNFVGTDSTSNSSSTPTDLRNFDTGILIQVNNTSGTTPVDLLIDGNNVFYNAVSSGSTGIDIENFGIGNLDLTLTNNKVSKNEGVGVLIFDDESVGGMVGATIQSNLLTDQVEAFFSGPANGLELSGDINATIDQNTITGNEGSGLVLTDSNSTIANDVIVTRNTIESNGIGPSGGVGISLQGPALKGALDRNRVAGNANGGIFIGVVGDTTLTNSLILNHTSGPGIDIASSGVSTLVNDTIFNNGTGVNISSGTVNIANSIIFGNTDDISGSASVDHSDIGEALFPGVGNISADPSFVDTTNFDLNFGSLARDTGDNSRASLFGPLDFDGDPRIQPLGGIVDMGAQESFVPPTPTPTPTPTPTPTPTPTPPPHPTPTPPTTPPAPPPPPPTPPPPP
;
A
#
# COMPACT_ATOMS: atom_id res chain seq x y z
N MET A 1 60.88 38.43 25.93
CA MET A 1 61.18 39.87 26.05
C MET A 1 59.87 40.62 25.92
N ASN A 2 59.65 41.57 26.84
CA ASN A 2 58.60 42.58 26.95
C ASN A 2 57.17 42.15 27.33
N GLN A 3 56.93 42.33 28.64
CA GLN A 3 55.66 42.56 29.33
C GLN A 3 54.91 43.79 28.79
N VAL A 4 53.57 43.78 28.90
CA VAL A 4 52.80 44.86 29.56
C VAL A 4 51.55 44.24 30.19
N GLY A 5 51.29 44.55 31.47
CA GLY A 5 50.11 44.11 32.23
C GLY A 5 49.06 45.22 32.42
N TYR A 6 48.24 45.05 33.48
CA TYR A 6 47.10 45.86 33.98
C TYR A 6 45.71 45.38 33.51
N GLN A 7 44.67 45.29 34.34
CA GLN A 7 44.55 45.28 35.81
C GLN A 7 43.15 44.76 36.20
N VAL A 8 43.03 44.35 37.46
CA VAL A 8 41.83 43.86 38.14
C VAL A 8 41.01 45.02 38.73
N SER A 9 39.68 44.97 38.61
CA SER A 9 38.69 45.47 39.59
C SER A 9 37.31 44.99 39.10
N GLY A 10 36.46 44.25 39.80
CA GLY A 10 36.15 44.20 41.22
C GLY A 10 34.67 44.58 41.37
N MET A 11 33.78 43.63 41.65
CA MET A 11 32.50 43.92 42.33
C MET A 11 31.87 42.68 42.97
N ARG A 12 31.46 42.88 44.21
CA ARG A 12 30.87 41.94 45.18
C ARG A 12 29.35 41.80 44.99
N GLY A 13 28.81 40.71 45.54
CA GLY A 13 27.42 40.56 46.01
C GLY A 13 26.68 39.48 45.22
N GLN A 14 25.95 38.53 45.81
CA GLN A 14 25.43 38.39 47.16
C GLN A 14 25.25 36.92 47.52
N HIS A 15 25.32 36.64 48.82
CA HIS A 15 24.79 35.45 49.46
C HIS A 15 23.26 35.49 49.44
N GLU A 16 22.61 34.40 49.05
CA GLU A 16 21.35 33.99 49.69
C GLU A 16 21.36 32.49 49.97
N THR A 17 20.89 32.17 51.16
CA THR A 17 20.91 30.83 51.77
C THR A 17 19.49 30.47 52.17
N MET A 18 19.15 29.20 51.95
CA MET A 18 18.10 28.41 52.62
C MET A 18 16.63 28.76 52.36
N TYR A 19 15.87 27.77 51.89
CA TYR A 19 14.94 27.01 52.74
C TYR A 19 14.59 25.68 52.07
N SER A 20 14.97 24.56 52.70
CA SER A 20 14.42 23.25 52.38
C SER A 20 13.33 22.89 53.39
N LEU A 21 12.20 22.42 52.88
CA LEU A 21 11.13 21.78 53.63
C LEU A 21 11.11 20.33 53.17
N HIS A 22 11.44 19.38 54.05
CA HIS A 22 10.74 18.10 54.12
C HIS A 22 10.90 17.43 55.49
N ARG A 23 9.79 16.87 55.96
CA ARG A 23 9.56 16.28 57.27
C ARG A 23 10.17 14.89 57.40
N ARG A 24 10.71 14.65 58.61
CA ARG A 24 10.67 13.44 59.48
C ARG A 24 10.96 12.06 58.84
N ASP A 25 11.95 11.37 59.40
CA ASP A 25 11.63 10.28 60.32
C ASP A 25 12.67 10.05 61.43
N ARG A 26 12.19 9.56 62.58
CA ARG A 26 12.94 9.29 63.82
C ARG A 26 13.49 7.87 63.82
N ARG A 27 14.80 7.70 64.09
CA ARG A 27 15.39 6.73 65.04
C ARG A 27 16.90 6.89 65.06
N GLY A 28 17.45 7.28 66.20
CA GLY A 28 18.88 7.45 66.40
C GLY A 28 19.61 6.12 66.64
N ARG A 29 20.82 6.00 66.07
CA ARG A 29 22.01 5.39 66.68
C ARG A 29 23.26 5.78 65.88
N SER A 30 24.28 6.23 66.61
CA SER A 30 25.51 6.88 66.15
C SER A 30 26.59 5.90 65.71
N ARG A 31 27.36 6.23 64.66
CA ARG A 31 28.80 5.88 64.54
C ARG A 31 29.60 7.02 63.90
N TYR A 32 30.64 7.42 64.62
CA TYR A 32 31.71 8.33 64.23
C TYR A 32 32.48 7.82 63.00
N LEU A 33 32.78 8.71 62.05
CA LEU A 33 33.85 8.56 61.06
C LEU A 33 34.98 9.53 61.41
N PRO A 34 36.25 9.08 61.56
CA PRO A 34 37.40 9.98 61.58
C PRO A 34 37.84 10.30 60.15
N GLY A 35 38.21 11.56 59.94
CA GLY A 35 38.42 12.15 58.64
C GLY A 35 39.82 12.02 58.05
N GLY A 36 39.93 12.60 56.85
CA GLY A 36 41.12 13.31 56.38
C GLY A 36 42.15 12.47 55.62
N LYS A 37 42.02 12.43 54.29
CA LYS A 37 43.12 12.46 53.30
C LYS A 37 42.54 12.55 51.89
N GLY A 38 42.33 13.77 51.39
CA GLY A 38 41.76 14.01 50.07
C GLY A 38 42.20 15.34 49.46
N ILE A 39 43.51 15.59 49.35
CA ILE A 39 44.05 16.76 48.63
C ILE A 39 45.14 16.37 47.61
N TRP A 40 45.59 15.12 47.54
CA TRP A 40 46.63 14.69 46.57
C TRP A 40 46.12 13.91 45.35
N ARG A 41 44.81 13.67 45.23
CA ARG A 41 44.22 12.97 44.05
C ARG A 41 43.67 13.91 42.98
N SER A 42 43.41 15.18 43.30
CA SER A 42 42.77 16.12 42.37
C SER A 42 43.74 16.78 41.38
N CYS A 43 45.06 16.81 41.65
CA CYS A 43 46.04 17.32 40.70
C CYS A 43 46.37 16.33 39.57
N TRP A 44 46.26 15.01 39.80
CA TRP A 44 46.52 14.00 38.75
C TRP A 44 45.34 13.85 37.78
N ILE A 45 44.11 14.07 38.24
CA ILE A 45 42.91 13.97 37.39
C ILE A 45 42.80 15.19 36.48
N VAL A 46 43.11 16.39 36.96
CA VAL A 46 43.06 17.61 36.12
C VAL A 46 44.23 17.64 35.13
N MET A 47 45.43 17.18 35.52
CA MET A 47 46.57 17.09 34.59
C MET A 47 46.40 15.94 33.58
N GLY A 48 45.74 14.84 33.96
CA GLY A 48 45.37 13.74 33.04
C GLY A 48 44.27 14.12 32.05
N VAL A 49 43.29 14.95 32.44
CA VAL A 49 42.24 15.47 31.55
C VAL A 49 42.80 16.55 30.61
N ILE A 50 43.73 17.38 31.06
CA ILE A 50 44.39 18.37 30.19
C ILE A 50 45.41 17.72 29.25
N LEU A 51 46.14 16.67 29.68
CA LEU A 51 47.00 15.89 28.77
C LEU A 51 46.22 15.03 27.77
N SER A 52 45.00 14.56 28.10
CA SER A 52 44.14 13.84 27.14
C SER A 52 43.39 14.77 26.17
N LEU A 53 43.17 16.03 26.55
CA LEU A 53 42.67 17.08 25.63
C LEU A 53 43.76 17.70 24.75
N LEU A 54 45.05 17.51 25.07
CA LEU A 54 46.20 18.00 24.29
C LEU A 54 46.97 16.89 23.56
N ALA A 55 46.72 15.62 23.88
CA ALA A 55 47.23 14.48 23.13
C ALA A 55 46.20 14.04 22.08
N GLY A 56 46.22 14.71 20.92
CA GLY A 56 45.74 14.12 19.68
C GLY A 56 44.28 14.40 19.27
N ASN A 57 43.78 15.62 19.44
CA ASN A 57 42.85 16.12 18.41
C ASN A 57 43.69 16.50 17.19
N GLN A 58 44.10 15.49 16.42
CA GLN A 58 44.46 15.75 15.02
C GLN A 58 43.21 16.33 14.38
N ILE A 59 43.28 17.57 13.94
CA ILE A 59 42.30 18.11 13.01
C ILE A 59 42.41 17.21 11.80
N SER A 60 41.47 16.28 11.64
CA SER A 60 41.35 15.48 10.45
C SER A 60 41.12 16.45 9.29
N VAL A 61 42.10 16.54 8.40
CA VAL A 61 42.00 17.39 7.22
C VAL A 61 41.43 16.51 6.12
N ALA A 62 40.25 16.87 5.63
CA ALA A 62 39.68 16.26 4.45
C ALA A 62 40.67 16.43 3.28
N ALA A 63 41.13 15.32 2.69
CA ALA A 63 42.02 15.38 1.53
C ALA A 63 41.20 15.39 0.24
N THR A 64 41.73 16.05 -0.78
CA THR A 64 41.20 15.97 -2.15
C THR A 64 42.24 15.36 -3.05
N PHE A 65 41.91 14.22 -3.66
CA PHE A 65 42.72 13.53 -4.65
C PHE A 65 42.12 13.78 -6.04
N THR A 66 42.92 14.33 -6.96
CA THR A 66 42.47 14.61 -8.33
C THR A 66 43.00 13.54 -9.27
N VAL A 67 42.11 12.71 -9.80
CA VAL A 67 42.43 11.76 -10.87
C VAL A 67 42.72 12.55 -12.14
N ASN A 68 43.95 12.45 -12.66
CA ASN A 68 44.40 13.19 -13.84
C ASN A 68 44.90 12.27 -14.96
N ALA A 69 44.82 10.95 -14.77
CA ALA A 69 45.22 9.95 -15.75
C ALA A 69 44.14 8.86 -15.90
N ALA A 70 43.81 8.52 -17.14
CA ALA A 70 42.86 7.45 -17.48
C ALA A 70 43.49 6.03 -17.53
N LEU A 71 44.71 5.89 -17.02
CA LEU A 71 45.45 4.63 -17.00
C LEU A 71 45.00 3.74 -15.83
N ASP A 72 45.13 2.42 -15.98
CA ASP A 72 45.05 1.44 -14.89
C ASP A 72 45.95 0.22 -15.20
N PRO A 73 46.92 -0.15 -14.34
CA PRO A 73 47.32 0.57 -13.14
C PRO A 73 48.18 1.81 -13.46
N GLY A 74 48.36 2.68 -12.46
CA GLY A 74 49.30 3.81 -12.52
C GLY A 74 50.73 3.44 -12.07
N THR A 75 51.49 4.47 -11.73
CA THR A 75 52.90 4.43 -11.31
C THR A 75 53.14 4.11 -9.83
N GLY A 76 52.08 3.95 -9.03
CA GLY A 76 52.09 3.58 -7.62
C GLY A 76 51.89 4.74 -6.64
N GLY A 77 51.39 5.91 -7.08
CA GLY A 77 51.05 7.01 -6.16
C GLY A 77 50.33 8.19 -6.81
N CYS A 78 49.31 8.72 -6.13
CA CYS A 78 48.52 9.85 -6.62
C CYS A 78 49.27 11.19 -6.46
N ASN A 79 49.71 11.80 -7.56
CA ASN A 79 50.43 13.08 -7.55
C ASN A 79 50.15 13.93 -8.82
N PRO A 80 50.62 15.19 -8.90
CA PRO A 80 50.34 16.05 -10.06
C PRO A 80 50.89 15.56 -11.41
N ALA A 81 51.87 14.65 -11.43
CA ALA A 81 52.37 14.06 -12.67
C ALA A 81 51.47 12.92 -13.16
N GLU A 82 50.98 12.10 -12.24
CA GLU A 82 50.03 11.02 -12.53
C GLU A 82 49.28 10.64 -11.24
N CYS A 83 47.96 10.54 -11.36
CA CYS A 83 47.07 9.99 -10.37
C CYS A 83 45.93 9.29 -11.10
N THR A 84 45.95 7.97 -11.06
CA THR A 84 44.87 7.09 -11.54
C THR A 84 43.78 6.94 -10.48
N LEU A 85 42.59 6.48 -10.88
CA LEU A 85 41.49 6.23 -9.93
C LEU A 85 41.89 5.22 -8.84
N ARG A 86 42.63 4.18 -9.20
CA ARG A 86 43.16 3.18 -8.27
C ARG A 86 44.03 3.83 -7.19
N GLU A 87 44.98 4.66 -7.59
CA GLU A 87 45.89 5.33 -6.67
C GLU A 87 45.19 6.37 -5.80
N ALA A 88 44.18 7.07 -6.35
CA ALA A 88 43.35 7.99 -5.56
C ALA A 88 42.57 7.24 -4.47
N ILE A 89 42.04 6.05 -4.78
CA ILE A 89 41.35 5.20 -3.80
C ILE A 89 42.33 4.69 -2.73
N ASP A 90 43.51 4.20 -3.12
CA ASP A 90 44.53 3.74 -2.17
C ASP A 90 45.00 4.89 -1.25
N ALA A 91 45.14 6.11 -1.79
CA ALA A 91 45.49 7.29 -1.02
C ALA A 91 44.37 7.69 -0.03
N ALA A 92 43.11 7.67 -0.47
CA ALA A 92 41.96 7.93 0.41
C ALA A 92 41.84 6.88 1.53
N ASN A 93 41.96 5.59 1.20
CA ASN A 93 41.92 4.50 2.18
C ASN A 93 42.97 4.61 3.30
N THR A 94 44.08 5.31 3.06
CA THR A 94 45.17 5.48 4.03
C THR A 94 45.18 6.85 4.70
N ASN A 95 44.39 7.80 4.19
CA ASN A 95 44.27 9.13 4.78
C ASN A 95 43.25 9.11 5.93
N THR A 96 43.48 9.92 6.95
CA THR A 96 42.59 10.00 8.11
C THR A 96 41.58 11.12 7.94
N GLY A 97 40.30 10.78 7.82
CA GLY A 97 39.22 11.73 7.67
C GLY A 97 38.26 11.39 6.57
N SER A 98 37.35 12.31 6.28
CA SER A 98 36.54 12.20 5.07
C SER A 98 37.36 12.68 3.88
N ASP A 99 37.42 11.88 2.83
CA ASP A 99 38.22 12.16 1.64
C ASP A 99 37.35 12.44 0.42
N THR A 100 37.90 13.20 -0.52
CA THR A 100 37.24 13.56 -1.77
C THR A 100 38.10 13.13 -2.94
N ILE A 101 37.51 12.39 -3.88
CA ILE A 101 38.11 12.04 -5.17
C ILE A 101 37.32 12.75 -6.26
N VAL A 102 38.01 13.56 -7.05
CA VAL A 102 37.46 14.27 -8.22
C VAL A 102 38.31 13.98 -9.45
N PHE A 103 37.76 14.21 -10.64
CA PHE A 103 38.46 14.00 -11.90
C PHE A 103 38.89 15.34 -12.51
N ASP A 104 40.06 15.37 -13.12
CA ASP A 104 40.54 16.52 -13.88
C ASP A 104 39.61 16.80 -15.07
N SER A 105 39.40 18.08 -15.37
CA SER A 105 38.61 18.53 -16.53
C SER A 105 38.99 17.86 -17.86
N ALA A 106 40.27 17.49 -18.05
CA ALA A 106 40.76 16.81 -19.23
C ALA A 106 40.22 15.37 -19.38
N LEU A 107 39.64 14.80 -18.32
CA LEU A 107 39.06 13.45 -18.32
C LEU A 107 37.56 13.43 -18.67
N SER A 108 36.91 14.57 -18.94
CA SER A 108 35.52 14.57 -19.39
C SER A 108 35.37 13.78 -20.69
N GLY A 109 34.44 12.84 -20.71
CA GLY A 109 34.21 11.89 -21.80
C GLY A 109 35.25 10.76 -21.91
N SER A 110 36.20 10.67 -20.97
CA SER A 110 37.24 9.64 -21.00
C SER A 110 36.75 8.29 -20.46
N THR A 111 37.34 7.23 -20.97
CA THR A 111 37.18 5.86 -20.46
C THR A 111 38.44 5.44 -19.71
N ILE A 112 38.27 5.05 -18.44
CA ILE A 112 39.26 4.36 -17.61
C ILE A 112 38.99 2.86 -17.74
N THR A 113 39.80 2.18 -18.54
CA THR A 113 39.71 0.74 -18.74
C THR A 113 40.46 0.01 -17.64
N LEU A 114 39.76 -0.77 -16.82
CA LEU A 114 40.32 -1.46 -15.65
C LEU A 114 41.08 -2.73 -16.04
N SER A 115 42.32 -2.84 -15.57
CA SER A 115 43.16 -4.04 -15.71
C SER A 115 42.83 -5.13 -14.68
N SER A 116 42.27 -4.73 -13.53
CA SER A 116 41.85 -5.58 -12.41
C SER A 116 40.83 -4.83 -11.54
N ALA A 117 40.17 -5.53 -10.61
CA ALA A 117 39.22 -4.91 -9.69
C ALA A 117 39.87 -3.74 -8.92
N LEU A 118 39.16 -2.62 -8.73
CA LEU A 118 39.66 -1.49 -7.95
C LEU A 118 39.86 -1.89 -6.48
N PRO A 119 40.75 -1.23 -5.73
CA PRO A 119 40.83 -1.40 -4.28
C PRO A 119 39.48 -1.05 -3.65
N ALA A 120 39.09 -1.77 -2.60
CA ALA A 120 37.82 -1.50 -1.93
C ALA A 120 37.85 -0.15 -1.21
N LEU A 121 36.72 0.58 -1.18
CA LEU A 121 36.55 1.75 -0.32
C LEU A 121 36.45 1.28 1.13
N SER A 122 37.55 1.45 1.86
CA SER A 122 37.79 0.83 3.17
C SER A 122 38.23 1.84 4.24
N ASP A 123 38.21 3.13 3.95
CA ASP A 123 38.46 4.16 4.95
C ASP A 123 37.39 4.13 6.07
N THR A 124 37.83 3.76 7.27
CA THR A 124 36.98 3.70 8.47
C THR A 124 36.99 4.99 9.28
N SER A 125 37.77 5.99 8.86
CA SER A 125 38.00 7.22 9.62
C SER A 125 37.08 8.38 9.22
N GLY A 126 36.57 8.42 7.98
CA GLY A 126 35.52 9.37 7.57
C GLY A 126 34.77 9.05 6.29
N GLY A 127 35.20 8.06 5.52
CA GLY A 127 34.57 7.64 4.26
C GLY A 127 35.05 8.49 3.07
N THR A 128 34.85 7.97 1.87
CA THR A 128 35.30 8.59 0.61
C THR A 128 34.12 9.09 -0.22
N PHE A 129 34.18 10.35 -0.64
CA PHE A 129 33.28 10.95 -1.64
C PHE A 129 33.95 10.94 -3.02
N ILE A 130 33.37 10.24 -3.98
CA ILE A 130 33.82 10.17 -5.37
C ILE A 130 32.79 10.84 -6.26
N ASN A 131 33.21 11.83 -7.06
CA ASN A 131 32.33 12.54 -8.00
C ASN A 131 32.91 12.54 -9.43
N GLY A 132 32.24 11.83 -10.33
CA GLY A 132 32.55 11.79 -11.76
C GLY A 132 31.80 12.81 -12.63
N ASP A 133 30.92 13.63 -12.05
CA ASP A 133 30.34 14.80 -12.72
C ASP A 133 31.34 15.96 -12.61
N ILE A 134 32.12 16.16 -13.67
CA ILE A 134 33.22 17.11 -13.76
C ILE A 134 32.68 18.51 -14.04
N ASN A 135 31.62 18.61 -14.84
CA ASN A 135 31.14 19.87 -15.38
C ASN A 135 29.99 20.49 -14.53
N GLY A 136 29.41 19.71 -13.61
CA GLY A 136 28.36 20.12 -12.68
C GLY A 136 26.94 20.14 -13.27
N ASP A 137 26.73 19.50 -14.43
CA ASP A 137 25.44 19.41 -15.11
C ASP A 137 24.57 18.23 -14.63
N THR A 138 25.02 17.52 -13.60
CA THR A 138 24.39 16.32 -13.01
C THR A 138 24.43 15.07 -13.88
N ALA A 139 25.12 15.10 -15.02
CA ALA A 139 25.37 13.95 -15.85
C ALA A 139 26.77 13.35 -15.58
N PRO A 140 26.92 12.02 -15.63
CA PRO A 140 28.23 11.40 -15.53
C PRO A 140 29.17 11.71 -16.71
N ASP A 141 30.41 12.14 -16.43
CA ASP A 141 31.41 12.46 -17.46
C ASP A 141 32.46 11.36 -17.67
N VAL A 142 32.66 10.46 -16.71
CA VAL A 142 33.77 9.49 -16.73
C VAL A 142 33.25 8.06 -16.77
N THR A 143 33.77 7.28 -17.73
CA THR A 143 33.46 5.85 -17.87
C THR A 143 34.50 4.98 -17.19
N ILE A 144 34.04 4.11 -16.28
CA ILE A 144 34.80 3.04 -15.66
C ILE A 144 34.42 1.74 -16.36
N ASP A 145 35.36 1.15 -17.08
CA ASP A 145 35.11 0.05 -18.00
C ASP A 145 35.88 -1.21 -17.60
N GLY A 146 35.15 -2.25 -17.20
CA GLY A 146 35.72 -3.54 -16.77
C GLY A 146 36.06 -4.53 -17.89
N ASN A 147 35.90 -4.16 -19.17
CA ASN A 147 35.93 -5.10 -20.30
C ASN A 147 37.21 -5.94 -20.46
N VAL A 148 38.34 -5.52 -19.88
CA VAL A 148 39.61 -6.28 -19.92
C VAL A 148 39.99 -6.93 -18.59
N MET A 149 39.16 -6.76 -17.55
CA MET A 149 39.34 -7.46 -16.27
C MET A 149 39.12 -8.96 -16.48
N GLY A 150 39.93 -9.80 -15.81
CA GLY A 150 39.73 -11.25 -15.85
C GLY A 150 38.48 -11.70 -15.06
N THR A 151 38.35 -11.24 -13.82
CA THR A 151 37.23 -11.52 -12.91
C THR A 151 37.04 -10.36 -11.93
N GLY A 152 35.90 -10.36 -11.23
CA GLY A 152 35.63 -9.44 -10.12
C GLY A 152 34.70 -8.28 -10.47
N ASP A 153 34.33 -7.55 -9.42
CA ASP A 153 33.46 -6.37 -9.48
C ASP A 153 34.28 -5.09 -9.74
N CYS A 154 33.68 -4.07 -10.35
CA CYS A 154 34.40 -2.81 -10.60
C CYS A 154 34.63 -2.01 -9.32
N PHE A 155 33.59 -1.83 -8.50
CA PHE A 155 33.68 -1.15 -7.20
C PHE A 155 33.22 -2.05 -6.05
N THR A 156 33.96 -1.99 -4.94
CA THR A 156 33.59 -2.66 -3.69
C THR A 156 33.67 -1.65 -2.53
N ILE A 157 32.62 -1.54 -1.73
CA ILE A 157 32.51 -0.65 -0.57
C ILE A 157 32.37 -1.51 0.69
N THR A 158 33.32 -1.38 1.62
CA THR A 158 33.35 -2.18 2.88
C THR A 158 33.34 -1.33 4.14
N SER A 159 33.42 0.00 3.99
CA SER A 159 33.40 0.99 5.06
C SER A 159 32.15 1.86 5.01
N ALA A 160 31.96 2.68 6.05
CA ALA A 160 30.79 3.55 6.19
C ALA A 160 30.99 4.92 5.52
N ASN A 161 29.88 5.64 5.29
CA ASN A 161 29.85 7.05 4.89
C ASN A 161 30.54 7.36 3.54
N ASN A 162 30.61 6.39 2.62
CA ASN A 162 31.10 6.64 1.27
C ASN A 162 29.98 7.21 0.39
N THR A 163 30.34 8.02 -0.60
CA THR A 163 29.43 8.44 -1.66
C THR A 163 30.08 8.19 -3.01
N LEU A 164 29.39 7.45 -3.88
CA LEU A 164 29.78 7.26 -5.27
C LEU A 164 28.73 7.91 -6.18
N GLN A 165 29.14 8.94 -6.91
CA GLN A 165 28.24 9.66 -7.79
C GLN A 165 28.87 10.11 -9.10
N GLY A 166 28.02 10.32 -10.11
CA GLY A 166 28.41 10.92 -11.37
C GLY A 166 29.32 10.04 -12.23
N VAL A 167 29.34 8.72 -12.06
CA VAL A 167 30.18 7.83 -12.87
C VAL A 167 29.36 6.90 -13.76
N ILE A 168 29.96 6.50 -14.88
CA ILE A 168 29.42 5.46 -15.79
C ILE A 168 30.19 4.16 -15.49
N ILE A 169 29.51 3.05 -15.21
CA ILE A 169 30.13 1.76 -14.82
C ILE A 169 29.61 0.67 -15.74
N VAL A 170 30.49 0.09 -16.56
CA VAL A 170 30.11 -0.83 -17.64
C VAL A 170 31.05 -2.02 -17.78
N ARG A 171 30.52 -3.13 -18.30
CA ARG A 171 31.27 -4.33 -18.70
C ARG A 171 32.17 -4.92 -17.60
N CYS A 172 31.80 -4.77 -16.32
CA CYS A 172 32.47 -5.49 -15.24
C CYS A 172 32.19 -7.00 -15.38
N PRO A 173 33.19 -7.89 -15.23
CA PRO A 173 32.95 -9.34 -15.27
C PRO A 173 31.98 -9.83 -14.18
N GLY A 174 32.04 -9.20 -13.01
CA GLY A 174 31.08 -9.38 -11.91
C GLY A 174 30.01 -8.28 -11.88
N SER A 175 29.73 -7.76 -10.69
CA SER A 175 28.79 -6.68 -10.47
C SER A 175 29.42 -5.32 -10.77
N GLY A 176 28.59 -4.32 -11.06
CA GLY A 176 29.08 -2.94 -11.19
C GLY A 176 29.60 -2.40 -9.86
N ILE A 177 28.74 -2.44 -8.83
CA ILE A 177 29.03 -1.97 -7.47
C ILE A 177 28.62 -3.04 -6.46
N VAL A 178 29.47 -3.31 -5.48
CA VAL A 178 29.16 -4.16 -4.32
C VAL A 178 29.33 -3.37 -3.02
N ILE A 179 28.28 -3.33 -2.18
CA ILE A 179 28.33 -2.81 -0.81
C ILE A 179 28.27 -4.02 0.13
N SER A 180 29.35 -4.29 0.86
CA SER A 180 29.54 -5.57 1.54
C SER A 180 29.95 -5.45 3.01
N GLY A 181 29.24 -6.19 3.86
CA GLY A 181 29.55 -6.39 5.26
C GLY A 181 28.93 -5.33 6.19
N ALA A 182 28.79 -5.69 7.46
CA ALA A 182 28.07 -4.89 8.45
C ALA A 182 28.67 -3.50 8.72
N SER A 183 29.96 -3.31 8.40
CA SER A 183 30.63 -2.00 8.49
C SER A 183 30.26 -1.05 7.34
N ALA A 184 29.75 -1.57 6.23
CA ALA A 184 29.32 -0.78 5.08
C ALA A 184 27.91 -0.20 5.30
N SER A 185 27.84 0.90 6.04
CA SER A 185 26.60 1.58 6.40
C SER A 185 26.65 3.08 6.09
N GLY A 186 25.49 3.70 5.87
CA GLY A 186 25.42 5.13 5.55
C GLY A 186 26.08 5.49 4.21
N ASN A 187 26.25 4.53 3.30
CA ASN A 187 26.81 4.79 1.97
C ASN A 187 25.72 5.29 1.02
N ALA A 188 26.10 6.16 0.07
CA ALA A 188 25.23 6.68 -0.97
C ALA A 188 25.77 6.34 -2.37
N VAL A 189 24.93 5.75 -3.22
CA VAL A 189 25.21 5.54 -4.65
C VAL A 189 24.14 6.30 -5.42
N ARG A 190 24.50 7.38 -6.11
CA ARG A 190 23.51 8.30 -6.73
C ARG A 190 24.03 8.93 -8.01
N GLY A 191 23.14 9.21 -8.97
CA GLY A 191 23.52 9.90 -10.21
C GLY A 191 24.50 9.12 -11.09
N ASN A 192 24.49 7.78 -11.04
CA ASN A 192 25.38 6.94 -11.85
C ASN A 192 24.64 6.28 -13.01
N LEU A 193 25.35 6.00 -14.10
CA LEU A 193 24.88 5.10 -15.17
C LEU A 193 25.55 3.74 -15.02
N ILE A 194 24.79 2.67 -14.85
CA ILE A 194 25.30 1.35 -14.51
C ILE A 194 24.78 0.33 -15.52
N GLY A 195 25.70 -0.19 -16.34
CA GLY A 195 25.42 -1.10 -17.43
C GLY A 195 24.91 -0.41 -18.71
N THR A 196 24.92 0.92 -18.76
CA THR A 196 24.57 1.70 -19.95
C THR A 196 25.47 2.93 -20.11
N ASP A 197 25.44 3.56 -21.28
CA ASP A 197 26.09 4.84 -21.56
C ASP A 197 25.07 6.00 -21.68
N PRO A 198 25.52 7.26 -21.78
CA PRO A 198 24.62 8.42 -21.91
C PRO A 198 23.74 8.41 -23.16
N ALA A 199 24.08 7.62 -24.17
CA ALA A 199 23.28 7.46 -25.39
C ALA A 199 22.22 6.35 -25.26
N GLY A 200 22.20 5.61 -24.14
CA GLY A 200 21.28 4.50 -23.91
C GLY A 200 21.70 3.19 -24.57
N ASN A 201 22.98 3.00 -24.91
CA ASN A 201 23.47 1.71 -25.37
C ASN A 201 23.65 0.75 -24.19
N GLY A 202 23.26 -0.52 -24.36
CA GLY A 202 23.47 -1.57 -23.35
C GLY A 202 24.93 -2.03 -23.30
N LEU A 203 25.59 -1.80 -22.17
CA LEU A 203 26.98 -2.15 -21.87
C LEU A 203 27.07 -2.86 -20.50
N GLY A 204 26.15 -3.80 -20.30
CA GLY A 204 25.88 -4.47 -19.03
C GLY A 204 27.07 -5.03 -18.27
N ASN A 205 26.93 -5.08 -16.96
CA ASN A 205 27.83 -5.84 -16.08
C ASN A 205 27.41 -7.32 -16.03
N GLY A 206 28.36 -8.20 -15.72
CA GLY A 206 28.18 -9.65 -15.81
C GLY A 206 27.24 -10.24 -14.76
N ALA A 207 27.14 -9.60 -13.59
CA ALA A 207 26.22 -9.95 -12.50
C ALA A 207 25.27 -8.79 -12.18
N TYR A 208 25.06 -8.45 -10.90
CA TYR A 208 24.17 -7.37 -10.49
C TYR A 208 24.68 -6.01 -11.00
N GLY A 209 23.79 -5.07 -11.28
CA GLY A 209 24.19 -3.66 -11.42
C GLY A 209 24.76 -3.15 -10.09
N ILE A 210 23.97 -3.30 -9.03
CA ILE A 210 24.34 -2.98 -7.65
C ILE A 210 23.98 -4.16 -6.74
N LEU A 211 24.93 -4.65 -5.96
CA LEU A 211 24.71 -5.68 -4.93
C LEU A 211 24.96 -5.11 -3.53
N ILE A 212 23.99 -5.25 -2.63
CA ILE A 212 24.12 -4.98 -1.20
C ILE A 212 24.08 -6.32 -0.47
N THR A 213 25.14 -6.69 0.22
CA THR A 213 25.26 -7.99 0.92
C THR A 213 25.72 -7.84 2.36
N GLY A 214 24.85 -8.21 3.31
CA GLY A 214 25.13 -8.08 4.76
C GLY A 214 25.41 -6.65 5.23
N ALA A 215 25.00 -5.65 4.45
CA ALA A 215 25.23 -4.23 4.65
C ALA A 215 23.88 -3.52 4.89
N SER A 216 23.86 -2.51 5.78
CA SER A 216 22.61 -1.90 6.24
C SER A 216 22.65 -0.38 6.25
N GLY A 217 21.51 0.27 6.08
CA GLY A 217 21.42 1.73 6.17
C GLY A 217 22.07 2.48 5.00
N ASN A 218 22.06 1.90 3.79
CA ASN A 218 22.61 2.53 2.59
C ASN A 218 21.51 3.11 1.70
N SER A 219 21.85 4.12 0.90
CA SER A 219 20.94 4.81 -0.03
C SER A 219 21.38 4.61 -1.47
N ILE A 220 20.49 4.06 -2.29
CA ILE A 220 20.65 3.91 -3.73
C ILE A 220 19.68 4.87 -4.41
N GLY A 221 20.23 5.91 -5.01
CA GLY A 221 19.51 7.00 -5.64
C GLY A 221 19.23 8.14 -4.66
N GLY A 222 18.15 8.89 -4.91
CA GLY A 222 17.71 10.00 -4.08
C GLY A 222 16.61 10.82 -4.73
N SER A 223 16.00 11.72 -3.96
CA SER A 223 14.82 12.50 -4.37
C SER A 223 15.15 13.84 -5.05
N SER A 224 16.42 14.24 -5.09
CA SER A 224 16.83 15.48 -5.79
C SER A 224 17.22 15.19 -7.24
N PRO A 225 17.02 16.16 -8.16
CA PRO A 225 17.56 16.07 -9.52
C PRO A 225 19.05 15.72 -9.51
N GLY A 226 19.48 14.84 -10.41
CA GLY A 226 20.87 14.37 -10.47
C GLY A 226 21.24 13.25 -9.49
N GLN A 227 20.35 12.85 -8.58
CA GLN A 227 20.59 11.71 -7.68
C GLN A 227 20.10 10.38 -8.24
N GLN A 228 19.30 10.41 -9.31
CA GLN A 228 18.76 9.24 -9.98
C GLN A 228 19.89 8.40 -10.59
N ASN A 229 20.01 7.14 -10.19
CA ASN A 229 20.81 6.19 -10.96
C ASN A 229 20.00 5.61 -12.11
N VAL A 230 20.69 5.21 -13.17
CA VAL A 230 20.15 4.39 -14.26
C VAL A 230 20.83 3.03 -14.19
N ILE A 231 20.07 1.96 -13.92
CA ILE A 231 20.60 0.60 -13.77
C ILE A 231 19.96 -0.31 -14.81
N SER A 232 20.71 -0.65 -15.85
CA SER A 232 20.16 -1.24 -17.08
C SER A 232 21.14 -2.21 -17.75
N SER A 233 20.61 -3.17 -18.51
CA SER A 233 21.37 -4.20 -19.22
C SER A 233 22.27 -5.12 -18.37
N ASN A 234 22.14 -5.16 -17.04
CA ASN A 234 23.01 -5.99 -16.18
C ASN A 234 22.55 -7.46 -16.14
N GLY A 235 23.47 -8.37 -15.78
CA GLY A 235 23.16 -9.76 -15.37
C GLY A 235 23.27 -10.82 -16.46
N PHE A 236 23.35 -10.44 -17.74
CA PHE A 236 23.29 -11.39 -18.87
C PHE A 236 24.41 -12.44 -18.92
N ALA A 237 25.62 -12.14 -18.40
CA ALA A 237 26.74 -13.09 -18.45
C ALA A 237 26.54 -14.30 -17.52
N SER A 238 25.71 -14.13 -16.49
CA SER A 238 25.37 -15.16 -15.49
C SER A 238 24.08 -15.93 -15.80
N CYS A 239 23.41 -15.60 -16.91
CA CYS A 239 22.11 -16.14 -17.27
C CYS A 239 22.19 -17.47 -18.02
N SER A 240 21.31 -18.40 -17.63
CA SER A 240 20.87 -19.50 -18.49
C SER A 240 19.38 -19.31 -18.81
N PHE A 241 18.88 -19.85 -19.92
CA PHE A 241 17.45 -19.86 -20.19
C PHE A 241 16.77 -21.05 -19.48
N PRO A 242 15.60 -20.88 -18.85
CA PRO A 242 14.82 -19.64 -18.70
C PRO A 242 15.44 -18.64 -17.70
N LEU A 243 15.16 -17.34 -17.87
CA LEU A 243 15.85 -16.21 -17.22
C LEU A 243 15.69 -16.10 -15.68
N PHE A 244 15.08 -17.09 -15.01
CA PHE A 244 14.82 -17.04 -13.56
C PHE A 244 16.09 -17.06 -12.69
N ASP A 245 17.21 -17.58 -13.20
CA ASP A 245 18.50 -17.62 -12.48
C ASP A 245 19.38 -16.39 -12.75
N CYS A 246 18.90 -15.45 -13.56
CA CYS A 246 19.63 -14.23 -13.91
C CYS A 246 19.82 -13.30 -12.72
N LYS A 247 20.91 -12.54 -12.72
CA LYS A 247 21.14 -11.49 -11.71
C LYS A 247 20.34 -10.23 -12.05
N SER A 248 19.83 -9.62 -10.97
CA SER A 248 18.93 -8.46 -11.01
C SER A 248 19.66 -7.14 -11.21
N GLY A 249 18.92 -6.07 -11.52
CA GLY A 249 19.47 -4.72 -11.54
C GLY A 249 20.10 -4.35 -10.18
N ILE A 250 19.29 -4.44 -9.12
CA ILE A 250 19.72 -4.25 -7.74
C ILE A 250 19.40 -5.49 -6.90
N GLY A 251 20.37 -6.01 -6.13
CA GLY A 251 20.17 -7.12 -5.20
C GLY A 251 20.45 -6.75 -3.74
N LEU A 252 19.58 -7.16 -2.81
CA LEU A 252 19.75 -7.04 -1.36
C LEU A 252 19.72 -8.43 -0.74
N ILE A 253 20.87 -8.92 -0.31
CA ILE A 253 21.02 -10.31 0.14
C ILE A 253 21.76 -10.43 1.48
N SER A 254 21.66 -11.61 2.09
CA SER A 254 22.44 -11.98 3.29
C SER A 254 22.25 -11.01 4.47
N GLY A 255 21.01 -10.61 4.76
CA GLY A 255 20.69 -9.69 5.85
C GLY A 255 21.01 -8.23 5.53
N ALA A 256 20.83 -7.81 4.27
CA ALA A 256 20.96 -6.42 3.87
C ALA A 256 19.73 -5.62 4.32
N ASN A 257 19.78 -5.05 5.52
CA ASN A 257 18.61 -4.48 6.18
C ASN A 257 18.56 -2.94 6.12
N SER A 258 17.37 -2.37 6.23
CA SER A 258 17.20 -0.92 6.41
C SER A 258 17.86 -0.07 5.32
N ASN A 259 17.91 -0.56 4.08
CA ASN A 259 18.42 0.17 2.92
C ASN A 259 17.28 0.89 2.20
N PHE A 260 17.63 1.97 1.50
CA PHE A 260 16.70 2.82 0.75
C PHE A 260 17.04 2.78 -0.73
N ILE A 261 16.07 2.44 -1.57
CA ILE A 261 16.19 2.47 -3.03
C ILE A 261 15.16 3.46 -3.53
N GLN A 262 15.58 4.66 -3.96
CA GLN A 262 14.68 5.77 -4.23
C GLN A 262 15.08 6.53 -5.49
N GLY A 263 14.09 6.94 -6.29
CA GLY A 263 14.32 7.83 -7.44
C GLY A 263 15.16 7.23 -8.56
N ASN A 264 15.27 5.90 -8.69
CA ASN A 264 16.08 5.24 -9.73
C ASN A 264 15.28 4.93 -11.01
N LEU A 265 15.97 4.86 -12.15
CA LEU A 265 15.49 4.21 -13.38
C LEU A 265 16.12 2.83 -13.48
N ILE A 266 15.31 1.79 -13.54
CA ILE A 266 15.76 0.39 -13.51
C ILE A 266 15.18 -0.34 -14.72
N GLY A 267 16.05 -0.70 -15.66
CA GLY A 267 15.69 -1.38 -16.91
C GLY A 267 15.30 -0.43 -18.06
N LEU A 268 15.66 0.86 -17.96
CA LEU A 268 15.38 1.89 -18.96
C LEU A 268 16.67 2.60 -19.41
N THR A 269 16.63 3.26 -20.56
CA THR A 269 17.70 4.19 -20.96
C THR A 269 17.67 5.44 -20.05
N PRO A 270 18.71 6.30 -20.10
CA PRO A 270 18.71 7.57 -19.35
C PRO A 270 17.57 8.54 -19.69
N ASP A 271 16.83 8.33 -20.79
CA ASP A 271 15.64 9.13 -21.12
C ASP A 271 14.40 8.78 -20.27
N GLY A 272 14.44 7.65 -19.52
CA GLY A 272 13.36 7.22 -18.63
C GLY A 272 12.11 6.67 -19.33
N SER A 273 12.19 6.38 -20.62
CA SER A 273 11.04 5.98 -21.46
C SER A 273 11.36 4.90 -22.49
N THR A 274 12.63 4.69 -22.84
CA THR A 274 13.07 3.64 -23.75
C THR A 274 13.52 2.40 -22.97
N SER A 275 13.12 1.21 -23.42
CA SER A 275 13.45 -0.05 -22.76
C SER A 275 14.95 -0.39 -22.88
N LEU A 276 15.54 -0.82 -21.77
CA LEU A 276 16.92 -1.31 -21.68
C LEU A 276 17.09 -2.28 -20.50
N GLY A 277 16.21 -3.28 -20.45
CA GLY A 277 16.03 -4.20 -19.33
C GLY A 277 17.29 -4.82 -18.74
N ASN A 278 17.29 -5.04 -17.43
CA ASN A 278 18.21 -6.00 -16.81
C ASN A 278 17.74 -7.43 -17.12
N ALA A 279 18.65 -8.41 -17.01
CA ALA A 279 18.32 -9.79 -17.36
C ALA A 279 17.43 -10.50 -16.34
N GLY A 280 17.65 -10.24 -15.04
CA GLY A 280 16.82 -10.74 -13.93
C GLY A 280 15.69 -9.77 -13.55
N ALA A 281 15.35 -9.74 -12.27
CA ALA A 281 14.40 -8.75 -11.74
C ALA A 281 14.99 -7.34 -11.75
N GLY A 282 14.13 -6.32 -11.64
CA GLY A 282 14.58 -4.95 -11.40
C GLY A 282 15.27 -4.82 -10.04
N VAL A 283 14.55 -5.22 -8.97
CA VAL A 283 15.04 -5.27 -7.59
C VAL A 283 14.78 -6.65 -6.99
N GLU A 284 15.81 -7.29 -6.44
CA GLU A 284 15.73 -8.55 -5.69
C GLU A 284 16.03 -8.30 -4.21
N ILE A 285 15.18 -8.84 -3.32
CA ILE A 285 15.41 -8.86 -1.87
C ILE A 285 15.33 -10.30 -1.39
N SER A 286 16.44 -10.83 -0.88
CA SER A 286 16.50 -12.22 -0.43
C SER A 286 17.44 -12.44 0.76
N GLY A 287 17.54 -13.68 1.24
CA GLY A 287 18.49 -14.07 2.29
C GLY A 287 18.31 -13.35 3.63
N GLY A 288 17.07 -13.13 4.06
CA GLY A 288 16.75 -12.51 5.35
C GLY A 288 16.92 -10.99 5.37
N SER A 289 16.84 -10.34 4.21
CA SER A 289 16.99 -8.90 4.05
C SER A 289 15.66 -8.20 4.29
N GLY A 290 15.55 -7.47 5.38
CA GLY A 290 14.31 -6.88 5.87
C GLY A 290 14.39 -5.39 6.19
N SER A 291 13.22 -4.80 6.43
CA SER A 291 13.08 -3.36 6.74
C SER A 291 13.61 -2.43 5.64
N ASN A 292 13.71 -2.90 4.39
CA ASN A 292 14.15 -2.07 3.27
C ASN A 292 12.97 -1.26 2.71
N ILE A 293 13.27 -0.08 2.16
CA ILE A 293 12.27 0.81 1.54
C ILE A 293 12.63 0.99 0.06
N ILE A 294 11.70 0.63 -0.80
CA ILE A 294 11.78 0.77 -2.25
C ILE A 294 10.75 1.82 -2.63
N GLY A 295 11.24 3.00 -2.99
CA GLY A 295 10.45 4.20 -3.24
C GLY A 295 10.37 5.09 -2.00
N GLY A 296 9.25 5.79 -1.81
CA GLY A 296 9.08 6.69 -0.67
C GLY A 296 7.69 7.28 -0.53
N PRO A 297 7.47 8.14 0.49
CA PRO A 297 6.19 8.84 0.69
C PRO A 297 5.87 9.87 -0.40
N THR A 298 6.85 10.34 -1.18
CA THR A 298 6.68 11.35 -2.24
C THR A 298 6.95 10.79 -3.64
N LEU A 299 6.34 11.39 -4.68
CA LEU A 299 6.57 10.97 -6.08
C LEU A 299 8.02 11.18 -6.56
N THR A 300 8.77 12.08 -5.92
CA THR A 300 10.20 12.29 -6.24
C THR A 300 11.09 11.16 -5.73
N GLU A 301 10.59 10.33 -4.80
CA GLU A 301 11.30 9.16 -4.29
C GLU A 301 10.92 7.88 -5.05
N SER A 302 9.92 7.94 -5.94
CA SER A 302 9.46 6.81 -6.76
C SER A 302 10.58 6.27 -7.64
N ASN A 303 10.77 4.95 -7.64
CA ASN A 303 11.56 4.32 -8.70
C ASN A 303 10.66 4.05 -9.91
N VAL A 304 11.29 4.01 -11.09
CA VAL A 304 10.70 3.52 -12.33
C VAL A 304 11.38 2.21 -12.68
N ILE A 305 10.62 1.11 -12.66
CA ILE A 305 11.12 -0.26 -12.74
C ILE A 305 10.38 -0.98 -13.86
N ALA A 306 11.01 -1.05 -15.03
CA ALA A 306 10.34 -1.44 -16.25
C ALA A 306 11.27 -2.24 -17.17
N SER A 307 10.68 -3.04 -18.07
CA SER A 307 11.38 -3.80 -19.10
C SER A 307 12.41 -4.81 -18.59
N ASN A 308 12.42 -5.16 -17.31
CA ASN A 308 13.33 -6.17 -16.77
C ASN A 308 12.91 -7.57 -17.23
N GLY A 309 13.85 -8.50 -17.35
CA GLY A 309 13.64 -9.81 -17.96
C GLY A 309 12.78 -10.77 -17.14
N VAL A 310 12.62 -10.51 -15.84
CA VAL A 310 11.76 -11.28 -14.91
C VAL A 310 10.81 -10.30 -14.22
N ASP A 311 10.80 -10.26 -12.88
CA ASP A 311 9.86 -9.42 -12.14
C ASP A 311 10.34 -7.96 -12.05
N GLY A 312 9.41 -7.04 -11.80
CA GLY A 312 9.80 -5.68 -11.41
C GLY A 312 10.53 -5.71 -10.07
N ILE A 313 9.87 -6.22 -9.04
CA ILE A 313 10.41 -6.41 -7.70
C ILE A 313 10.13 -7.83 -7.22
N PHE A 314 11.17 -8.55 -6.81
CA PHE A 314 11.08 -9.90 -6.27
C PHE A 314 11.60 -9.94 -4.83
N ILE A 315 10.73 -10.31 -3.88
CA ILE A 315 11.09 -10.54 -2.48
C ILE A 315 10.98 -12.03 -2.19
N SER A 316 12.05 -12.66 -1.68
CA SER A 316 12.04 -14.08 -1.35
C SER A 316 12.86 -14.42 -0.11
N GLY A 317 12.70 -15.65 0.36
CA GLY A 317 13.54 -16.25 1.38
C GLY A 317 13.16 -15.89 2.81
N ALA A 318 13.45 -16.83 3.71
CA ALA A 318 13.14 -16.73 5.13
C ALA A 318 13.68 -15.44 5.76
N GLY A 319 12.82 -14.68 6.45
CA GLY A 319 13.19 -13.50 7.23
C GLY A 319 13.28 -12.19 6.45
N SER A 320 12.94 -12.17 5.15
CA SER A 320 12.86 -10.93 4.34
C SER A 320 11.61 -10.10 4.68
N ASN A 321 11.49 -9.73 5.95
CA ASN A 321 10.32 -9.13 6.58
C ASN A 321 10.40 -7.60 6.65
N ASN A 322 9.26 -6.95 6.89
CA ASN A 322 9.12 -5.51 7.10
C ASN A 322 9.56 -4.66 5.91
N ASN A 323 9.64 -5.25 4.71
CA ASN A 323 9.99 -4.52 3.49
C ASN A 323 8.80 -3.68 3.03
N GLN A 324 9.06 -2.46 2.58
CA GLN A 324 8.04 -1.52 2.11
C GLN A 324 8.30 -1.14 0.66
N ILE A 325 7.30 -1.35 -0.19
CA ILE A 325 7.33 -0.95 -1.61
C ILE A 325 6.30 0.16 -1.77
N ARG A 326 6.78 1.39 -1.99
CA ARG A 326 5.94 2.59 -1.92
C ARG A 326 6.04 3.47 -3.15
N ARG A 327 4.90 3.76 -3.77
CA ARG A 327 4.75 4.75 -4.86
C ARG A 327 5.69 4.52 -6.04
N ASN A 328 6.05 3.29 -6.36
CA ASN A 328 6.87 3.01 -7.55
C ASN A 328 6.02 2.92 -8.81
N PHE A 329 6.65 3.17 -9.95
CA PHE A 329 6.12 2.88 -11.29
C PHE A 329 6.74 1.56 -11.74
N ILE A 330 5.91 0.54 -11.97
CA ILE A 330 6.35 -0.84 -12.18
C ILE A 330 5.70 -1.40 -13.44
N GLY A 331 6.53 -1.77 -14.41
CA GLY A 331 6.12 -2.15 -15.77
C GLY A 331 5.66 -0.97 -16.61
N VAL A 332 5.77 0.26 -16.09
CA VAL A 332 5.40 1.50 -16.76
C VAL A 332 6.45 2.58 -16.48
N ASN A 333 6.53 3.60 -17.34
CA ASN A 333 7.34 4.78 -17.05
C ASN A 333 6.64 5.77 -16.10
N ALA A 334 7.33 6.85 -15.71
CA ALA A 334 6.80 7.89 -14.83
C ALA A 334 5.59 8.68 -15.39
N SER A 335 5.32 8.56 -16.69
CA SER A 335 4.11 9.10 -17.34
C SER A 335 3.04 8.05 -17.56
N SER A 336 3.16 6.89 -16.91
CA SER A 336 2.28 5.73 -17.07
C SER A 336 2.21 5.21 -18.50
N ALA A 337 3.31 5.26 -19.28
CA ALA A 337 3.38 4.56 -20.56
C ALA A 337 3.82 3.09 -20.33
N PRO A 338 3.20 2.12 -21.04
CA PRO A 338 3.46 0.69 -20.89
C PRO A 338 4.88 0.32 -21.33
N LEU A 339 5.63 -0.36 -20.44
CA LEU A 339 7.00 -0.83 -20.61
C LEU A 339 7.24 -2.11 -19.78
N GLY A 340 6.32 -3.06 -19.89
CA GLY A 340 6.18 -4.25 -19.06
C GLY A 340 7.45 -4.97 -18.63
N ASN A 341 7.47 -5.49 -17.40
CA ASN A 341 8.47 -6.47 -17.01
C ASN A 341 8.09 -7.86 -17.58
N GLY A 342 9.08 -8.73 -17.74
CA GLY A 342 8.97 -10.03 -18.40
C GLY A 342 8.18 -11.09 -17.61
N ASN A 343 7.81 -10.82 -16.36
CA ASN A 343 6.99 -11.70 -15.53
C ASN A 343 6.02 -10.91 -14.64
N ILE A 344 6.17 -10.94 -13.30
CA ILE A 344 5.24 -10.31 -12.35
C ILE A 344 5.71 -8.88 -12.03
N GLY A 345 4.78 -7.95 -11.81
CA GLY A 345 5.15 -6.59 -11.37
C GLY A 345 5.85 -6.59 -10.01
N ILE A 346 5.15 -7.07 -8.98
CA ILE A 346 5.67 -7.28 -7.62
C ILE A 346 5.38 -8.71 -7.18
N GLU A 347 6.41 -9.49 -6.88
CA GLU A 347 6.28 -10.81 -6.28
C GLU A 347 6.86 -10.85 -4.86
N VAL A 348 6.09 -11.38 -3.92
CA VAL A 348 6.52 -11.65 -2.54
C VAL A 348 6.34 -13.12 -2.22
N ASN A 349 7.45 -13.84 -2.03
CA ASN A 349 7.47 -15.26 -1.75
C ASN A 349 7.97 -15.54 -0.31
N GLY A 350 7.05 -15.95 0.55
CA GLY A 350 7.24 -16.27 1.98
C GLY A 350 7.81 -17.66 2.29
N ALA A 351 8.57 -18.28 1.38
CA ALA A 351 9.21 -19.60 1.45
C ALA A 351 9.33 -20.24 2.86
N GLY A 352 8.31 -20.99 3.27
CA GLY A 352 8.17 -21.73 4.53
C GLY A 352 8.35 -20.97 5.86
N SER A 353 8.38 -19.63 5.87
CA SER A 353 8.70 -18.84 7.06
C SER A 353 7.66 -17.76 7.34
N PRO A 354 7.55 -17.27 8.60
CA PRO A 354 6.63 -16.18 8.90
C PRO A 354 6.95 -14.91 8.10
N LEU A 355 6.00 -14.45 7.26
CA LEU A 355 6.07 -13.14 6.62
C LEU A 355 5.49 -12.10 7.58
N THR A 356 6.24 -11.05 7.89
CA THR A 356 5.77 -10.03 8.84
C THR A 356 5.98 -8.62 8.32
N GLY A 357 4.95 -7.78 8.43
CA GLY A 357 5.05 -6.32 8.22
C GLY A 357 5.37 -5.86 6.80
N THR A 358 5.17 -6.69 5.77
CA THR A 358 5.37 -6.28 4.37
C THR A 358 4.25 -5.34 3.93
N ILE A 359 4.60 -4.18 3.38
CA ILE A 359 3.63 -3.15 2.97
C ILE A 359 3.86 -2.77 1.50
N LEU A 360 2.82 -2.92 0.68
CA LEU A 360 2.75 -2.42 -0.70
C LEU A 360 1.82 -1.22 -0.72
N ASP A 361 2.34 0.01 -0.80
CA ASP A 361 1.55 1.25 -0.69
C ASP A 361 1.67 2.16 -1.93
N GLY A 362 0.56 2.38 -2.63
CA GLY A 362 0.47 3.47 -3.61
C GLY A 362 1.24 3.23 -4.91
N ASN A 363 1.61 2.00 -5.25
CA ASN A 363 2.36 1.68 -6.46
C ASN A 363 1.46 1.72 -7.70
N THR A 364 2.02 2.10 -8.85
CA THR A 364 1.39 1.94 -10.17
C THR A 364 2.03 0.75 -10.86
N VAL A 365 1.26 -0.32 -11.06
CA VAL A 365 1.72 -1.63 -11.53
C VAL A 365 0.94 -2.03 -12.77
N GLY A 366 1.58 -2.03 -13.93
CA GLY A 366 0.89 -2.34 -15.19
C GLY A 366 1.82 -2.88 -16.27
N ASP A 367 1.22 -3.39 -17.34
CA ASP A 367 1.86 -3.97 -18.53
C ASP A 367 2.78 -5.18 -18.24
N ASN A 368 2.70 -5.79 -17.05
CA ASN A 368 3.56 -6.94 -16.73
C ASN A 368 3.05 -8.21 -17.44
N PHE A 369 3.97 -9.05 -17.89
CA PHE A 369 3.66 -10.23 -18.71
C PHE A 369 2.86 -11.33 -17.99
N PHE A 370 2.73 -11.24 -16.67
CA PHE A 370 1.88 -12.14 -15.89
C PHE A 370 1.01 -11.35 -14.90
N HIS A 371 1.13 -11.59 -13.59
CA HIS A 371 0.34 -10.86 -12.58
C HIS A 371 0.86 -9.44 -12.34
N GLY A 372 -0.03 -8.56 -11.87
CA GLY A 372 0.39 -7.26 -11.34
C GLY A 372 1.16 -7.44 -10.03
N ILE A 373 0.46 -7.93 -9.01
CA ILE A 373 1.02 -8.23 -7.68
C ILE A 373 0.74 -9.69 -7.36
N SER A 374 1.75 -10.42 -6.89
CA SER A 374 1.61 -11.79 -6.38
C SER A 374 2.23 -11.95 -5.00
N ILE A 375 1.52 -12.60 -4.09
CA ILE A 375 2.02 -12.99 -2.76
C ILE A 375 1.81 -14.48 -2.54
N PHE A 376 2.91 -15.23 -2.38
CA PHE A 376 2.90 -16.65 -2.04
C PHE A 376 3.30 -16.85 -0.58
N LEU A 377 2.42 -17.44 0.23
CA LEU A 377 2.59 -17.61 1.68
C LEU A 377 2.61 -19.08 2.06
N GLU A 378 3.79 -19.67 2.23
CA GLU A 378 3.93 -21.07 2.69
C GLU A 378 3.98 -21.20 4.23
N GLY A 379 4.10 -20.07 4.94
CA GLY A 379 4.08 -19.97 6.39
C GLY A 379 3.05 -18.96 6.87
N PRO A 380 2.96 -18.69 8.19
CA PRO A 380 2.06 -17.66 8.70
C PRO A 380 2.45 -16.27 8.20
N ALA A 381 1.50 -15.36 8.12
CA ALA A 381 1.79 -13.97 7.82
C ALA A 381 1.08 -13.04 8.79
N THR A 382 1.72 -11.95 9.20
CA THR A 382 1.08 -10.94 10.05
C THR A 382 1.44 -9.54 9.58
N GLY A 383 0.45 -8.64 9.56
CA GLY A 383 0.66 -7.25 9.17
C GLY A 383 1.09 -7.06 7.71
N THR A 384 0.79 -8.01 6.83
CA THR A 384 0.97 -7.84 5.39
C THR A 384 -0.16 -6.97 4.84
N GLN A 385 0.19 -5.91 4.13
CA GLN A 385 -0.76 -4.91 3.65
C GLN A 385 -0.55 -4.59 2.18
N ILE A 386 -1.63 -4.62 1.40
CA ILE A 386 -1.68 -4.14 0.01
C ILE A 386 -2.64 -2.98 -0.02
N ILE A 387 -2.12 -1.76 -0.09
CA ILE A 387 -2.92 -0.55 0.09
C ILE A 387 -2.71 0.50 -0.99
N ASN A 388 -3.79 1.17 -1.40
CA ASN A 388 -3.77 2.31 -2.31
C ASN A 388 -3.09 2.08 -3.68
N ASN A 389 -2.86 0.83 -4.10
CA ASN A 389 -2.16 0.54 -5.34
C ASN A 389 -3.08 0.72 -6.55
N PHE A 390 -2.48 1.07 -7.69
CA PHE A 390 -3.11 1.10 -9.01
C PHE A 390 -2.56 -0.07 -9.80
N VAL A 391 -3.41 -1.06 -10.09
CA VAL A 391 -3.00 -2.33 -10.71
C VAL A 391 -3.75 -2.51 -12.02
N GLY A 392 -3.01 -2.58 -13.12
CA GLY A 392 -3.53 -2.56 -14.48
C GLY A 392 -4.06 -1.19 -14.93
N THR A 393 -3.82 -0.15 -14.12
CA THR A 393 -4.20 1.24 -14.38
C THR A 393 -3.29 2.21 -13.61
N ASP A 394 -3.61 3.50 -13.65
CA ASP A 394 -2.91 4.57 -12.94
C ASP A 394 -3.86 5.43 -12.09
N SER A 395 -3.34 6.55 -11.58
CA SER A 395 -4.07 7.50 -10.73
C SER A 395 -5.34 8.10 -11.36
N THR A 396 -5.50 8.03 -12.68
CA THR A 396 -6.73 8.50 -13.37
C THR A 396 -7.95 7.68 -12.96
N SER A 397 -7.77 6.43 -12.51
CA SER A 397 -8.84 5.53 -12.05
C SER A 397 -9.65 6.04 -10.86
N ASN A 398 -9.09 6.96 -10.07
CA ASN A 398 -9.77 7.63 -8.97
C ASN A 398 -10.88 8.60 -9.43
N SER A 399 -10.80 9.12 -10.66
CA SER A 399 -11.65 10.24 -11.10
C SER A 399 -12.21 10.12 -12.51
N SER A 400 -11.72 9.17 -13.31
CA SER A 400 -12.14 8.94 -14.70
C SER A 400 -13.02 7.69 -14.82
N SER A 401 -14.07 7.77 -15.64
CA SER A 401 -14.84 6.60 -16.10
C SER A 401 -14.10 5.80 -17.20
N THR A 402 -13.05 6.37 -17.78
CA THR A 402 -12.13 5.71 -18.72
C THR A 402 -10.69 5.86 -18.22
N PRO A 403 -10.28 5.11 -17.19
CA PRO A 403 -8.91 5.12 -16.71
C PRO A 403 -7.94 4.60 -17.76
N THR A 404 -6.66 4.96 -17.66
CA THR A 404 -5.60 4.41 -18.51
C THR A 404 -5.56 2.88 -18.40
N ASP A 405 -5.55 2.20 -19.54
CA ASP A 405 -5.40 0.76 -19.65
C ASP A 405 -3.92 0.40 -19.64
N LEU A 406 -3.48 -0.19 -18.53
CA LEU A 406 -2.12 -0.67 -18.31
C LEU A 406 -2.17 -2.15 -17.95
N ARG A 407 -3.06 -2.90 -18.60
CA ARG A 407 -3.36 -4.30 -18.30
C ARG A 407 -2.14 -5.14 -17.98
N ASN A 408 -2.21 -5.88 -16.87
CA ASN A 408 -1.35 -7.03 -16.68
C ASN A 408 -2.00 -8.23 -17.40
N PHE A 409 -1.19 -9.19 -17.85
CA PHE A 409 -1.66 -10.25 -18.75
C PHE A 409 -2.45 -11.36 -18.05
N ASP A 410 -2.42 -11.40 -16.72
CA ASP A 410 -3.20 -12.35 -15.91
C ASP A 410 -3.81 -11.62 -14.69
N THR A 411 -3.96 -12.27 -13.53
CA THR A 411 -4.57 -11.68 -12.33
C THR A 411 -3.93 -10.36 -11.89
N GLY A 412 -4.76 -9.38 -11.52
CA GLY A 412 -4.30 -8.10 -10.99
C GLY A 412 -3.53 -8.28 -9.68
N ILE A 413 -4.20 -8.79 -8.65
CA ILE A 413 -3.62 -9.12 -7.35
C ILE A 413 -3.90 -10.58 -7.04
N LEU A 414 -2.86 -11.42 -6.99
CA LEU A 414 -2.94 -12.82 -6.59
C LEU A 414 -2.35 -13.01 -5.18
N ILE A 415 -3.05 -13.75 -4.34
CA ILE A 415 -2.55 -14.19 -3.04
C ILE A 415 -2.82 -15.68 -2.88
N GLN A 416 -1.75 -16.45 -2.70
CA GLN A 416 -1.85 -17.88 -2.44
C GLN A 416 -1.29 -18.21 -1.07
N VAL A 417 -2.12 -18.84 -0.24
CA VAL A 417 -1.81 -19.24 1.12
C VAL A 417 -1.70 -20.76 1.19
N ASN A 418 -0.48 -21.25 1.37
CA ASN A 418 -0.11 -22.65 1.57
C ASN A 418 0.42 -22.88 3.00
N ASN A 419 -0.21 -22.25 4.01
CA ASN A 419 0.25 -22.32 5.39
C ASN A 419 0.02 -23.72 5.98
N THR A 420 1.08 -24.52 6.06
CA THR A 420 1.05 -25.89 6.61
C THR A 420 1.26 -25.97 8.11
N SER A 421 1.48 -24.84 8.80
CA SER A 421 1.90 -24.81 10.22
C SER A 421 0.74 -24.82 11.24
N GLY A 422 -0.51 -24.67 10.78
CA GLY A 422 -1.77 -24.92 11.51
C GLY A 422 -2.03 -24.18 12.82
N THR A 423 -1.10 -23.38 13.34
CA THR A 423 -1.16 -22.82 14.71
C THR A 423 -1.14 -21.29 14.78
N THR A 424 -0.78 -20.63 13.69
CA THR A 424 -0.76 -19.16 13.57
C THR A 424 -1.50 -18.75 12.31
N PRO A 425 -2.55 -17.90 12.41
CA PRO A 425 -3.31 -17.43 11.27
C PRO A 425 -2.47 -16.53 10.37
N VAL A 426 -2.96 -16.35 9.16
CA VAL A 426 -2.45 -15.41 8.16
C VAL A 426 -3.33 -14.16 8.21
N ASP A 427 -2.77 -13.01 8.56
CA ASP A 427 -3.50 -11.74 8.61
C ASP A 427 -3.19 -10.89 7.38
N LEU A 428 -4.21 -10.59 6.58
CA LEU A 428 -4.08 -9.79 5.35
C LEU A 428 -5.03 -8.60 5.34
N LEU A 429 -4.49 -7.42 5.01
CA LEU A 429 -5.25 -6.22 4.72
C LEU A 429 -5.08 -5.81 3.26
N ILE A 430 -6.18 -5.71 2.53
CA ILE A 430 -6.24 -5.21 1.17
C ILE A 430 -7.19 -4.01 1.16
N ASP A 431 -6.64 -2.80 1.11
CA ASP A 431 -7.43 -1.57 1.31
C ASP A 431 -7.18 -0.49 0.25
N GLY A 432 -8.25 0.07 -0.32
CA GLY A 432 -8.14 1.25 -1.17
C GLY A 432 -7.45 1.04 -2.53
N ASN A 433 -7.32 -0.20 -3.01
CA ASN A 433 -6.66 -0.47 -4.29
C ASN A 433 -7.62 -0.26 -5.47
N ASN A 434 -7.09 0.24 -6.58
CA ASN A 434 -7.76 0.30 -7.88
C ASN A 434 -7.20 -0.80 -8.79
N VAL A 435 -8.02 -1.80 -9.12
CA VAL A 435 -7.61 -2.98 -9.90
C VAL A 435 -8.45 -3.05 -11.18
N PHE A 436 -7.81 -2.77 -12.32
CA PHE A 436 -8.48 -2.55 -13.59
C PHE A 436 -7.80 -3.23 -14.76
N TYR A 437 -8.59 -3.56 -15.79
CA TYR A 437 -8.09 -4.03 -17.09
C TYR A 437 -7.16 -5.24 -17.02
N ASN A 438 -7.16 -6.01 -15.92
CA ASN A 438 -6.30 -7.17 -15.83
C ASN A 438 -6.90 -8.33 -16.65
N ALA A 439 -5.99 -9.14 -17.19
CA ALA A 439 -6.18 -10.42 -17.84
C ALA A 439 -6.50 -10.49 -19.35
N VAL A 440 -5.97 -11.58 -19.95
CA VAL A 440 -6.22 -12.12 -21.31
C VAL A 440 -6.18 -13.67 -21.35
N SER A 441 -6.17 -14.34 -20.19
CA SER A 441 -6.08 -15.81 -20.02
C SER A 441 -7.30 -16.38 -19.28
N SER A 442 -7.55 -17.68 -19.49
CA SER A 442 -8.69 -18.37 -18.86
C SER A 442 -8.51 -18.47 -17.35
N GLY A 443 -9.49 -18.01 -16.57
CA GLY A 443 -9.49 -18.12 -15.11
C GLY A 443 -8.82 -16.95 -14.38
N SER A 444 -8.47 -15.88 -15.08
CA SER A 444 -7.93 -14.70 -14.42
C SER A 444 -8.99 -13.90 -13.65
N THR A 445 -8.51 -13.12 -12.70
CA THR A 445 -9.34 -12.40 -11.73
C THR A 445 -8.78 -10.98 -11.50
N GLY A 446 -9.62 -10.04 -11.09
CA GLY A 446 -9.14 -8.77 -10.55
C GLY A 446 -8.28 -8.99 -9.29
N ILE A 447 -8.91 -9.49 -8.23
CA ILE A 447 -8.27 -9.88 -6.97
C ILE A 447 -8.59 -11.33 -6.66
N ASP A 448 -7.57 -12.17 -6.55
CA ASP A 448 -7.67 -13.60 -6.29
C ASP A 448 -6.97 -13.98 -4.98
N ILE A 449 -7.69 -14.66 -4.09
CA ILE A 449 -7.22 -15.01 -2.76
C ILE A 449 -7.56 -16.48 -2.50
N GLU A 450 -6.53 -17.31 -2.47
CA GLU A 450 -6.67 -18.76 -2.37
C GLU A 450 -6.01 -19.27 -1.09
N ASN A 451 -6.76 -20.00 -0.27
CA ASN A 451 -6.25 -20.73 0.88
C ASN A 451 -6.21 -22.23 0.60
N PHE A 452 -5.02 -22.76 0.36
CA PHE A 452 -4.71 -24.18 0.25
C PHE A 452 -4.01 -24.73 1.51
N GLY A 453 -3.88 -23.91 2.56
CA GLY A 453 -3.23 -24.27 3.81
C GLY A 453 -4.19 -24.83 4.86
N ILE A 454 -3.63 -25.54 5.84
CA ILE A 454 -4.38 -26.01 7.02
C ILE A 454 -4.58 -24.91 8.08
N GLY A 455 -3.92 -23.76 7.90
CA GLY A 455 -4.01 -22.62 8.81
C GLY A 455 -5.13 -21.66 8.41
N ASN A 456 -5.75 -21.00 9.40
CA ASN A 456 -6.78 -20.01 9.12
C ASN A 456 -6.22 -18.76 8.44
N LEU A 457 -7.02 -18.16 7.56
CA LEU A 457 -6.76 -16.87 6.92
C LEU A 457 -7.74 -15.82 7.45
N ASP A 458 -7.22 -14.81 8.14
CA ASP A 458 -7.97 -13.62 8.56
C ASP A 458 -7.77 -12.50 7.52
N LEU A 459 -8.79 -12.30 6.69
CA LEU A 459 -8.79 -11.36 5.56
C LEU A 459 -9.66 -10.14 5.84
N THR A 460 -9.09 -8.95 5.63
CA THR A 460 -9.85 -7.69 5.53
C THR A 460 -9.68 -7.08 4.15
N LEU A 461 -10.78 -6.96 3.40
CA LEU A 461 -10.85 -6.42 2.05
C LEU A 461 -11.76 -5.18 2.04
N THR A 462 -11.19 -3.98 1.99
CA THR A 462 -11.96 -2.74 2.15
C THR A 462 -11.68 -1.67 1.10
N ASN A 463 -12.69 -0.88 0.74
CA ASN A 463 -12.52 0.30 -0.12
C ASN A 463 -11.83 0.06 -1.48
N ASN A 464 -11.82 -1.17 -1.98
CA ASN A 464 -11.18 -1.49 -3.26
C ASN A 464 -12.15 -1.21 -4.42
N LYS A 465 -11.60 -0.73 -5.53
CA LYS A 465 -12.33 -0.56 -6.78
C LYS A 465 -11.80 -1.54 -7.81
N VAL A 466 -12.62 -2.51 -8.19
CA VAL A 466 -12.27 -3.57 -9.12
C VAL A 466 -13.18 -3.48 -10.33
N SER A 467 -12.62 -3.17 -11.50
CA SER A 467 -13.46 -2.91 -12.66
C SER A 467 -12.78 -3.15 -13.99
N LYS A 468 -13.54 -3.58 -15.00
CA LYS A 468 -13.06 -3.82 -16.37
C LYS A 468 -11.96 -4.88 -16.45
N ASN A 469 -11.86 -5.77 -15.47
CA ASN A 469 -10.99 -6.93 -15.57
C ASN A 469 -11.71 -7.99 -16.41
N GLU A 470 -10.93 -8.84 -17.05
CA GLU A 470 -11.43 -10.06 -17.67
C GLU A 470 -11.58 -11.14 -16.58
N GLY A 471 -12.75 -11.78 -16.50
CA GLY A 471 -13.05 -12.80 -15.48
C GLY A 471 -13.62 -12.25 -14.17
N VAL A 472 -13.47 -12.99 -13.06
CA VAL A 472 -14.11 -12.64 -11.77
C VAL A 472 -13.51 -11.35 -11.21
N GLY A 473 -14.34 -10.49 -10.63
CA GLY A 473 -13.84 -9.26 -9.98
C GLY A 473 -12.98 -9.60 -8.77
N VAL A 474 -13.60 -10.22 -7.76
CA VAL A 474 -12.92 -10.72 -6.57
C VAL A 474 -13.29 -12.19 -6.35
N LEU A 475 -12.28 -13.05 -6.27
CA LEU A 475 -12.40 -14.46 -5.89
C LEU A 475 -11.74 -14.69 -4.53
N ILE A 476 -12.47 -15.34 -3.63
CA ILE A 476 -11.94 -15.87 -2.38
C ILE A 476 -12.25 -17.35 -2.34
N PHE A 477 -11.20 -18.16 -2.26
CA PHE A 477 -11.29 -19.61 -2.34
C PHE A 477 -10.62 -20.25 -1.11
N ASP A 478 -11.28 -21.26 -0.55
CA ASP A 478 -10.72 -22.15 0.46
C ASP A 478 -10.79 -23.61 -0.02
N ASP A 479 -9.68 -24.33 0.05
CA ASP A 479 -9.62 -25.75 -0.28
C ASP A 479 -10.16 -26.61 0.87
N GLU A 480 -11.43 -27.03 0.72
CA GLU A 480 -12.15 -27.89 1.67
C GLU A 480 -11.40 -29.22 2.00
N SER A 481 -10.42 -29.64 1.19
CA SER A 481 -9.69 -30.90 1.39
C SER A 481 -8.58 -30.84 2.45
N VAL A 482 -8.15 -29.63 2.83
CA VAL A 482 -7.01 -29.43 3.75
C VAL A 482 -7.43 -29.03 5.18
N GLY A 483 -8.68 -28.63 5.39
CA GLY A 483 -9.24 -28.31 6.71
C GLY A 483 -8.81 -26.96 7.30
N GLY A 484 -8.36 -26.03 6.45
CA GLY A 484 -8.23 -24.61 6.77
C GLY A 484 -9.59 -23.92 6.82
N MET A 485 -9.60 -22.60 7.04
CA MET A 485 -10.80 -21.77 6.98
C MET A 485 -10.42 -20.32 6.70
N VAL A 486 -11.25 -19.61 5.94
CA VAL A 486 -11.11 -18.16 5.74
C VAL A 486 -12.13 -17.40 6.60
N GLY A 487 -11.64 -16.48 7.44
CA GLY A 487 -12.42 -15.44 8.08
C GLY A 487 -12.29 -14.13 7.30
N ALA A 488 -13.34 -13.72 6.58
CA ALA A 488 -13.31 -12.57 5.68
C ALA A 488 -14.21 -11.42 6.16
N THR A 489 -13.65 -10.21 6.22
CA THR A 489 -14.41 -8.95 6.32
C THR A 489 -14.28 -8.19 5.01
N ILE A 490 -15.39 -8.05 4.27
CA ILE A 490 -15.44 -7.46 2.93
C ILE A 490 -16.36 -6.24 2.99
N GLN A 491 -15.78 -5.04 2.96
CA GLN A 491 -16.55 -3.82 3.21
C GLN A 491 -16.27 -2.67 2.25
N SER A 492 -17.32 -1.97 1.80
CA SER A 492 -17.20 -0.72 1.03
C SER A 492 -16.42 -0.85 -0.28
N ASN A 493 -16.41 -2.04 -0.89
CA ASN A 493 -15.78 -2.26 -2.19
C ASN A 493 -16.73 -1.92 -3.34
N LEU A 494 -16.17 -1.46 -4.45
CA LEU A 494 -16.85 -1.18 -5.71
C LEU A 494 -16.39 -2.18 -6.76
N LEU A 495 -17.26 -3.09 -7.17
CA LEU A 495 -16.97 -4.22 -8.06
C LEU A 495 -17.86 -4.13 -9.31
N THR A 496 -17.34 -3.57 -10.40
CA THR A 496 -18.19 -3.19 -11.54
C THR A 496 -17.61 -3.47 -12.92
N ASP A 497 -18.49 -3.69 -13.89
CA ASP A 497 -18.11 -3.80 -15.31
C ASP A 497 -17.04 -4.88 -15.58
N GLN A 498 -17.11 -6.04 -14.91
CA GLN A 498 -16.27 -7.19 -15.26
C GLN A 498 -16.66 -7.73 -16.64
N VAL A 499 -15.65 -7.97 -17.48
CA VAL A 499 -15.81 -8.35 -18.90
C VAL A 499 -15.53 -9.84 -19.08
N GLU A 500 -16.28 -10.54 -19.93
CA GLU A 500 -15.95 -11.90 -20.34
C GLU A 500 -14.83 -11.88 -21.39
N ALA A 501 -13.80 -12.70 -21.16
CA ALA A 501 -12.94 -13.14 -22.25
C ALA A 501 -12.49 -14.60 -22.03
N PHE A 502 -12.82 -15.41 -23.03
CA PHE A 502 -12.21 -16.71 -23.35
C PHE A 502 -12.35 -17.83 -22.28
N PHE A 503 -13.34 -18.71 -22.53
CA PHE A 503 -13.42 -20.12 -22.11
C PHE A 503 -13.99 -20.51 -20.73
N SER A 504 -14.31 -19.59 -19.81
CA SER A 504 -14.72 -19.97 -18.43
C SER A 504 -16.16 -19.63 -17.99
N GLY A 505 -16.98 -19.02 -18.84
CA GLY A 505 -18.36 -18.63 -18.47
C GLY A 505 -18.45 -17.22 -17.88
N PRO A 506 -19.63 -16.81 -17.40
CA PRO A 506 -19.93 -15.42 -17.11
C PRO A 506 -19.22 -14.91 -15.84
N ALA A 507 -18.61 -13.73 -15.93
CA ALA A 507 -17.74 -13.13 -14.92
C ALA A 507 -18.51 -12.57 -13.70
N ASN A 508 -18.40 -13.22 -12.54
CA ASN A 508 -19.04 -12.76 -11.31
C ASN A 508 -18.35 -11.52 -10.72
N GLY A 509 -19.09 -10.67 -10.02
CA GLY A 509 -18.52 -9.51 -9.32
C GLY A 509 -17.70 -9.91 -8.09
N LEU A 510 -18.32 -10.67 -7.18
CA LEU A 510 -17.72 -11.22 -5.96
C LEU A 510 -18.09 -12.71 -5.83
N GLU A 511 -17.08 -13.56 -5.66
CA GLU A 511 -17.25 -15.00 -5.50
C GLU A 511 -16.49 -15.50 -4.28
N LEU A 512 -17.20 -16.18 -3.38
CA LEU A 512 -16.64 -16.88 -2.23
C LEU A 512 -16.96 -18.36 -2.37
N SER A 513 -15.93 -19.21 -2.30
CA SER A 513 -16.07 -20.66 -2.47
C SER A 513 -15.26 -21.44 -1.44
N GLY A 514 -15.90 -22.40 -0.76
CA GLY A 514 -15.30 -23.26 0.26
C GLY A 514 -15.66 -22.87 1.71
N ASP A 515 -14.88 -23.37 2.67
CA ASP A 515 -15.07 -23.19 4.12
C ASP A 515 -14.74 -21.74 4.56
N ILE A 516 -15.71 -20.83 4.37
CA ILE A 516 -15.54 -19.38 4.56
C ILE A 516 -16.59 -18.78 5.51
N ASN A 517 -16.11 -18.10 6.56
CA ASN A 517 -16.89 -17.21 7.42
C ASN A 517 -16.74 -15.77 6.95
N ALA A 518 -17.80 -15.13 6.46
CA ALA A 518 -17.71 -13.82 5.84
C ALA A 518 -18.70 -12.80 6.40
N THR A 519 -18.24 -11.56 6.61
CA THR A 519 -19.10 -10.37 6.72
C THR A 519 -18.94 -9.55 5.45
N ILE A 520 -20.00 -9.43 4.66
CA ILE A 520 -20.04 -8.71 3.39
C ILE A 520 -20.95 -7.50 3.58
N ASP A 521 -20.36 -6.31 3.70
CA ASP A 521 -21.06 -5.12 4.14
C ASP A 521 -20.83 -3.88 3.24
N GLN A 522 -21.89 -3.16 2.88
CA GLN A 522 -21.76 -1.87 2.16
C GLN A 522 -21.00 -1.95 0.81
N ASN A 523 -20.99 -3.10 0.14
CA ASN A 523 -20.36 -3.23 -1.18
C ASN A 523 -21.33 -2.82 -2.29
N THR A 524 -20.79 -2.29 -3.38
CA THR A 524 -21.52 -2.00 -4.62
C THR A 524 -21.03 -2.93 -5.70
N ILE A 525 -21.91 -3.79 -6.21
CA ILE A 525 -21.58 -4.85 -7.17
C ILE A 525 -22.52 -4.73 -8.37
N THR A 526 -22.04 -4.11 -9.45
CA THR A 526 -22.94 -3.70 -10.54
C THR A 526 -22.37 -3.87 -11.93
N GLY A 527 -23.22 -4.22 -12.90
CA GLY A 527 -22.83 -4.24 -14.31
C GLY A 527 -21.85 -5.35 -14.69
N ASN A 528 -21.71 -6.38 -13.85
CA ASN A 528 -20.88 -7.54 -14.17
C ASN A 528 -21.63 -8.48 -15.12
N GLU A 529 -20.91 -9.21 -15.99
CA GLU A 529 -21.55 -10.11 -16.97
C GLU A 529 -22.17 -11.37 -16.35
N GLY A 530 -21.63 -11.85 -15.22
CA GLY A 530 -22.18 -12.93 -14.41
C GLY A 530 -23.03 -12.46 -13.26
N SER A 531 -23.06 -13.23 -12.17
CA SER A 531 -23.82 -12.85 -10.98
C SER A 531 -23.10 -11.72 -10.25
N GLY A 532 -23.85 -10.92 -9.47
CA GLY A 532 -23.22 -9.94 -8.59
C GLY A 532 -22.42 -10.63 -7.48
N LEU A 533 -23.10 -11.37 -6.61
CA LEU A 533 -22.51 -12.08 -5.47
C LEU A 533 -22.79 -13.57 -5.57
N VAL A 534 -21.76 -14.40 -5.45
CA VAL A 534 -21.86 -15.86 -5.40
C VAL A 534 -21.21 -16.38 -4.12
N LEU A 535 -21.95 -17.21 -3.39
CA LEU A 535 -21.52 -17.92 -2.20
C LEU A 535 -21.76 -19.42 -2.41
N THR A 536 -20.68 -20.19 -2.50
CA THR A 536 -20.76 -21.64 -2.74
C THR A 536 -19.96 -22.42 -1.74
N ASP A 537 -20.57 -23.46 -1.19
CA ASP A 537 -19.89 -24.46 -0.39
C ASP A 537 -20.57 -25.81 -0.66
N SER A 538 -19.78 -26.80 -1.03
CA SER A 538 -20.29 -28.09 -1.47
C SER A 538 -19.99 -29.24 -0.52
N ASN A 539 -19.02 -29.09 0.40
CA ASN A 539 -18.62 -30.14 1.32
C ASN A 539 -18.28 -29.62 2.72
N SER A 540 -18.93 -28.55 3.20
CA SER A 540 -18.54 -27.90 4.44
C SER A 540 -18.38 -28.86 5.61
N THR A 541 -17.24 -28.74 6.28
CA THR A 541 -16.96 -29.47 7.52
C THR A 541 -17.29 -28.65 8.77
N ILE A 542 -17.70 -27.39 8.58
CA ILE A 542 -17.92 -26.36 9.60
C ILE A 542 -19.29 -25.69 9.44
N ALA A 543 -19.68 -24.86 10.40
CA ALA A 543 -20.84 -23.99 10.24
C ALA A 543 -20.35 -22.66 9.66
N ASN A 544 -20.65 -22.39 8.39
CA ASN A 544 -20.31 -21.11 7.76
C ASN A 544 -21.30 -20.03 8.23
N ASP A 545 -20.80 -19.08 9.01
CA ASP A 545 -21.50 -17.86 9.39
C ASP A 545 -21.21 -16.78 8.33
N VAL A 546 -22.11 -16.65 7.34
CA VAL A 546 -22.04 -15.60 6.31
C VAL A 546 -23.10 -14.54 6.53
N ILE A 547 -22.68 -13.30 6.79
CA ILE A 547 -23.56 -12.14 7.00
C ILE A 547 -23.43 -11.23 5.77
N VAL A 548 -24.56 -10.91 5.12
CA VAL A 548 -24.59 -10.05 3.94
C VAL A 548 -25.48 -8.85 4.24
N THR A 549 -24.88 -7.67 4.41
CA THR A 549 -25.60 -6.48 4.89
C THR A 549 -25.36 -5.23 4.06
N ARG A 550 -26.39 -4.41 3.83
CA ARG A 550 -26.24 -3.07 3.22
C ARG A 550 -25.55 -3.08 1.84
N ASN A 551 -25.58 -4.17 1.09
CA ASN A 551 -24.96 -4.24 -0.23
C ASN A 551 -25.92 -3.76 -1.31
N THR A 552 -25.38 -3.15 -2.37
CA THR A 552 -26.09 -2.78 -3.60
C THR A 552 -25.64 -3.70 -4.72
N ILE A 553 -26.54 -4.54 -5.24
CA ILE A 553 -26.25 -5.58 -6.22
C ILE A 553 -27.20 -5.44 -7.41
N GLU A 554 -26.73 -4.77 -8.46
CA GLU A 554 -27.63 -4.31 -9.53
C GLU A 554 -27.11 -4.51 -10.93
N SER A 555 -28.04 -4.69 -11.87
CA SER A 555 -27.75 -4.72 -13.32
C SER A 555 -26.67 -5.73 -13.72
N ASN A 556 -26.53 -6.81 -12.97
CA ASN A 556 -25.61 -7.90 -13.31
C ASN A 556 -26.26 -8.86 -14.32
N GLY A 557 -25.42 -9.56 -15.08
CA GLY A 557 -25.82 -10.38 -16.22
C GLY A 557 -26.19 -11.82 -15.86
N ILE A 558 -25.96 -12.72 -16.80
CA ILE A 558 -26.49 -14.08 -16.80
C ILE A 558 -25.51 -15.00 -16.06
N GLY A 559 -25.55 -14.99 -14.73
CA GLY A 559 -24.92 -16.02 -13.89
C GLY A 559 -25.91 -17.08 -13.39
N PRO A 560 -25.46 -18.11 -12.63
CA PRO A 560 -26.33 -19.17 -12.09
C PRO A 560 -27.44 -18.67 -11.15
N SER A 561 -27.37 -17.43 -10.68
CA SER A 561 -28.31 -16.83 -9.73
C SER A 561 -28.76 -15.39 -10.07
N GLY A 562 -28.21 -14.80 -11.12
CA GLY A 562 -28.53 -13.43 -11.54
C GLY A 562 -27.93 -12.35 -10.64
N GLY A 563 -28.56 -12.08 -9.49
CA GLY A 563 -28.08 -11.09 -8.51
C GLY A 563 -27.19 -11.72 -7.43
N VAL A 564 -27.81 -12.47 -6.52
CA VAL A 564 -27.17 -13.13 -5.37
C VAL A 564 -27.43 -14.62 -5.44
N GLY A 565 -26.37 -15.43 -5.47
CA GLY A 565 -26.45 -16.88 -5.43
C GLY A 565 -25.89 -17.44 -4.14
N ILE A 566 -26.72 -18.16 -3.40
CA ILE A 566 -26.33 -18.81 -2.16
C ILE A 566 -26.58 -20.31 -2.29
N SER A 567 -25.51 -21.10 -2.34
CA SER A 567 -25.56 -22.55 -2.46
C SER A 567 -24.57 -23.16 -1.47
N LEU A 568 -25.00 -23.32 -0.21
CA LEU A 568 -24.17 -23.81 0.89
C LEU A 568 -24.68 -25.15 1.44
N GLN A 569 -23.80 -26.13 1.59
CA GLN A 569 -24.05 -27.39 2.29
C GLN A 569 -23.53 -27.33 3.72
N GLY A 570 -24.33 -27.70 4.72
CA GLY A 570 -23.89 -27.75 6.12
C GLY A 570 -24.97 -27.35 7.14
N PRO A 571 -24.78 -27.68 8.44
CA PRO A 571 -25.71 -27.30 9.49
C PRO A 571 -25.56 -25.79 9.79
N ALA A 572 -26.56 -25.04 9.31
CA ALA A 572 -26.86 -23.64 9.61
C ALA A 572 -25.97 -22.58 8.94
N LEU A 573 -26.49 -22.02 7.84
CA LEU A 573 -26.43 -20.57 7.66
C LEU A 573 -27.12 -19.93 8.86
N LYS A 574 -26.38 -19.13 9.64
CA LYS A 574 -26.99 -18.09 10.45
C LYS A 574 -26.99 -16.75 9.70
N GLY A 575 -27.03 -16.84 8.37
CA GLY A 575 -26.89 -15.71 7.47
C GLY A 575 -28.15 -14.88 7.44
N ALA A 576 -28.06 -13.71 8.08
CA ALA A 576 -28.97 -12.61 7.88
C ALA A 576 -28.55 -11.89 6.59
N LEU A 577 -29.37 -12.00 5.56
CA LEU A 577 -29.36 -11.02 4.49
C LEU A 577 -30.16 -9.83 5.01
N ASP A 578 -29.50 -8.76 5.39
CA ASP A 578 -30.17 -7.62 6.00
C ASP A 578 -29.87 -6.30 5.27
N ARG A 579 -30.93 -5.57 4.90
CA ARG A 579 -30.83 -4.25 4.24
C ARG A 579 -30.05 -4.28 2.94
N ASN A 580 -30.17 -5.36 2.16
CA ASN A 580 -29.56 -5.41 0.84
C ASN A 580 -30.51 -4.87 -0.22
N ARG A 581 -29.95 -4.25 -1.24
CA ARG A 581 -30.66 -3.83 -2.44
C ARG A 581 -30.20 -4.69 -3.60
N VAL A 582 -31.12 -5.48 -4.14
CA VAL A 582 -30.87 -6.38 -5.27
C VAL A 582 -31.85 -5.97 -6.38
N ALA A 583 -31.34 -5.44 -7.50
CA ALA A 583 -32.23 -4.88 -8.52
C ALA A 583 -31.77 -5.05 -9.97
N GLY A 584 -32.71 -5.38 -10.86
CA GLY A 584 -32.50 -5.33 -12.31
C GLY A 584 -31.46 -6.33 -12.85
N ASN A 585 -31.13 -7.36 -12.08
CA ASN A 585 -30.22 -8.43 -12.50
C ASN A 585 -30.93 -9.39 -13.48
N ALA A 586 -30.19 -9.96 -14.43
CA ALA A 586 -30.73 -10.96 -15.35
C ALA A 586 -30.93 -12.31 -14.63
N ASN A 587 -31.90 -13.14 -15.04
CA ASN A 587 -32.23 -14.46 -14.45
C ASN A 587 -32.79 -14.50 -13.02
N GLY A 588 -32.78 -13.41 -12.26
CA GLY A 588 -33.41 -13.33 -10.95
C GLY A 588 -32.66 -12.45 -9.95
N GLY A 589 -33.27 -12.26 -8.78
CA GLY A 589 -32.69 -11.48 -7.69
C GLY A 589 -31.81 -12.31 -6.77
N ILE A 590 -32.44 -13.16 -5.95
CA ILE A 590 -31.76 -13.96 -4.93
C ILE A 590 -32.10 -15.44 -5.14
N PHE A 591 -31.09 -16.30 -5.25
CA PHE A 591 -31.23 -17.74 -5.23
C PHE A 591 -30.75 -18.31 -3.90
N ILE A 592 -31.58 -19.13 -3.25
CA ILE A 592 -31.32 -19.79 -1.97
C ILE A 592 -31.40 -21.31 -2.15
N GLY A 593 -30.26 -21.96 -2.34
CA GLY A 593 -30.10 -23.41 -2.49
C GLY A 593 -29.35 -24.05 -1.31
N VAL A 594 -29.84 -23.85 -0.09
CA VAL A 594 -29.08 -24.18 1.13
C VAL A 594 -29.71 -25.32 1.92
N VAL A 595 -28.89 -26.07 2.68
CA VAL A 595 -29.38 -27.16 3.55
C VAL A 595 -29.86 -26.66 4.93
N GLY A 596 -29.48 -25.43 5.32
CA GLY A 596 -29.82 -24.81 6.62
C GLY A 596 -30.93 -23.76 6.56
N ASP A 597 -31.21 -23.13 7.70
CA ASP A 597 -32.16 -22.01 7.79
C ASP A 597 -31.57 -20.75 7.13
N THR A 598 -32.41 -19.83 6.66
CA THR A 598 -31.99 -18.54 6.09
C THR A 598 -32.93 -17.45 6.53
N THR A 599 -32.39 -16.28 6.86
CA THR A 599 -33.19 -15.11 7.24
C THR A 599 -32.87 -13.97 6.29
N LEU A 600 -33.91 -13.44 5.63
CA LEU A 600 -33.86 -12.23 4.83
C LEU A 600 -34.69 -11.16 5.54
N THR A 601 -34.10 -9.99 5.71
CA THR A 601 -34.78 -8.88 6.37
C THR A 601 -34.51 -7.54 5.73
N ASN A 602 -35.49 -6.66 5.87
CA ASN A 602 -35.35 -5.23 5.60
C ASN A 602 -34.79 -4.94 4.20
N SER A 603 -34.99 -5.84 3.22
CA SER A 603 -34.27 -5.80 1.94
C SER A 603 -35.18 -5.41 0.77
N LEU A 604 -34.58 -4.81 -0.25
CA LEU A 604 -35.24 -4.41 -1.50
C LEU A 604 -34.87 -5.38 -2.62
N ILE A 605 -35.86 -6.07 -3.21
CA ILE A 605 -35.69 -7.05 -4.29
C ILE A 605 -36.57 -6.66 -5.48
N LEU A 606 -35.96 -6.06 -6.51
CA LEU A 606 -36.69 -5.20 -7.44
C LEU A 606 -36.39 -5.50 -8.91
N ASN A 607 -37.41 -5.41 -9.77
CA ASN A 607 -37.25 -5.26 -11.22
C ASN A 607 -36.54 -6.42 -11.95
N HIS A 608 -36.61 -7.66 -11.44
CA HIS A 608 -36.06 -8.85 -12.11
C HIS A 608 -37.07 -9.42 -13.11
N THR A 609 -37.34 -8.72 -14.23
CA THR A 609 -38.48 -9.07 -15.11
C THR A 609 -38.33 -10.39 -15.87
N SER A 610 -37.12 -10.97 -15.93
CA SER A 610 -36.84 -12.24 -16.63
C SER A 610 -36.72 -13.45 -15.70
N GLY A 611 -36.84 -13.27 -14.38
CA GLY A 611 -36.68 -14.32 -13.38
C GLY A 611 -37.41 -14.03 -12.08
N PRO A 612 -37.30 -14.90 -11.07
CA PRO A 612 -37.87 -14.65 -9.76
C PRO A 612 -37.11 -13.54 -9.02
N GLY A 613 -37.81 -12.77 -8.18
CA GLY A 613 -37.19 -11.89 -7.21
C GLY A 613 -36.40 -12.71 -6.20
N ILE A 614 -37.04 -13.73 -5.62
CA ILE A 614 -36.41 -14.71 -4.75
C ILE A 614 -36.77 -16.12 -5.22
N ASP A 615 -35.78 -16.97 -5.45
CA ASP A 615 -35.93 -18.40 -5.74
C ASP A 615 -35.43 -19.24 -4.57
N ILE A 616 -36.32 -20.03 -3.98
CA ILE A 616 -36.05 -20.84 -2.81
C ILE A 616 -36.07 -22.32 -3.22
N ALA A 617 -34.88 -22.92 -3.15
CA ALA A 617 -34.60 -24.34 -3.37
C ALA A 617 -33.86 -24.94 -2.16
N SER A 618 -34.28 -24.54 -0.95
CA SER A 618 -33.66 -24.94 0.31
C SER A 618 -34.38 -26.13 0.95
N SER A 619 -33.67 -26.96 1.72
CA SER A 619 -34.28 -27.98 2.57
C SER A 619 -34.53 -27.51 4.02
N GLY A 620 -34.08 -26.30 4.39
CA GLY A 620 -34.28 -25.68 5.70
C GLY A 620 -35.50 -24.75 5.79
N VAL A 621 -35.54 -23.91 6.82
CA VAL A 621 -36.55 -22.86 7.00
C VAL A 621 -36.03 -21.53 6.47
N SER A 622 -36.68 -20.99 5.45
CA SER A 622 -36.45 -19.62 4.97
C SER A 622 -37.46 -18.67 5.63
N THR A 623 -36.95 -17.61 6.27
CA THR A 623 -37.76 -16.59 6.95
C THR A 623 -37.50 -15.23 6.30
N LEU A 624 -38.55 -14.62 5.75
CA LEU A 624 -38.50 -13.34 5.03
C LEU A 624 -39.31 -12.33 5.84
N VAL A 625 -38.69 -11.25 6.32
CA VAL A 625 -39.35 -10.32 7.25
C VAL A 625 -39.06 -8.87 6.92
N ASN A 626 -40.11 -8.08 6.75
CA ASN A 626 -40.00 -6.67 6.40
C ASN A 626 -39.25 -6.45 5.07
N ASP A 627 -39.52 -7.25 4.05
CA ASP A 627 -38.89 -7.10 2.73
C ASP A 627 -39.84 -6.43 1.74
N THR A 628 -39.30 -5.71 0.76
CA THR A 628 -40.06 -5.19 -0.38
C THR A 628 -39.63 -5.91 -1.66
N ILE A 629 -40.53 -6.74 -2.19
CA ILE A 629 -40.32 -7.58 -3.38
C ILE A 629 -41.27 -7.10 -4.48
N PHE A 630 -40.74 -6.38 -5.46
CA PHE A 630 -41.57 -5.62 -6.39
C PHE A 630 -41.14 -5.73 -7.86
N ASN A 631 -42.13 -5.87 -8.75
CA ASN A 631 -41.96 -5.84 -10.20
C ASN A 631 -40.97 -6.88 -10.76
N ASN A 632 -41.01 -8.10 -10.24
CA ASN A 632 -40.22 -9.23 -10.72
C ASN A 632 -41.06 -10.13 -11.64
N GLY A 633 -40.43 -11.13 -12.25
CA GLY A 633 -41.14 -12.26 -12.88
C GLY A 633 -42.06 -12.93 -11.84
N THR A 634 -41.55 -13.88 -11.06
CA THR A 634 -42.23 -14.31 -9.84
C THR A 634 -41.68 -13.52 -8.66
N GLY A 635 -42.49 -13.08 -7.70
CA GLY A 635 -42.00 -12.41 -6.48
C GLY A 635 -41.14 -13.38 -5.66
N VAL A 636 -41.80 -14.41 -5.11
CA VAL A 636 -41.15 -15.51 -4.39
C VAL A 636 -41.53 -16.85 -5.03
N ASN A 637 -40.54 -17.53 -5.59
CA ASN A 637 -40.68 -18.89 -6.12
C ASN A 637 -40.18 -19.91 -5.11
N ILE A 638 -40.97 -20.92 -4.80
CA ILE A 638 -40.69 -21.91 -3.75
C ILE A 638 -40.77 -23.31 -4.36
N SER A 639 -39.61 -23.90 -4.61
CA SER A 639 -39.49 -25.25 -5.16
C SER A 639 -39.38 -26.33 -4.07
N SER A 640 -38.89 -25.97 -2.87
CA SER A 640 -38.74 -26.86 -1.72
C SER A 640 -38.57 -26.06 -0.42
N GLY A 641 -38.59 -26.76 0.73
CA GLY A 641 -38.35 -26.17 2.05
C GLY A 641 -39.60 -25.62 2.74
N THR A 642 -39.40 -25.04 3.92
CA THR A 642 -40.46 -24.30 4.64
C THR A 642 -40.20 -22.81 4.54
N VAL A 643 -41.19 -22.04 4.12
CA VAL A 643 -41.06 -20.58 3.95
C VAL A 643 -42.05 -19.84 4.85
N ASN A 644 -41.53 -18.93 5.67
CA ASN A 644 -42.31 -18.02 6.51
C ASN A 644 -42.08 -16.58 6.03
N ILE A 645 -43.16 -15.85 5.78
CA ILE A 645 -43.12 -14.45 5.32
C ILE A 645 -43.93 -13.61 6.30
N ALA A 646 -43.35 -12.53 6.81
CA ALA A 646 -44.02 -11.63 7.75
C ALA A 646 -43.72 -10.17 7.45
N ASN A 647 -44.68 -9.26 7.66
CA ASN A 647 -44.47 -7.81 7.49
C ASN A 647 -43.89 -7.40 6.13
N SER A 648 -44.04 -8.19 5.07
CA SER A 648 -43.40 -7.92 3.79
C SER A 648 -44.39 -7.39 2.75
N ILE A 649 -43.89 -6.63 1.77
CA ILE A 649 -44.65 -6.21 0.59
C ILE A 649 -44.18 -7.07 -0.58
N ILE A 650 -45.08 -7.86 -1.16
CA ILE A 650 -44.83 -8.68 -2.35
C ILE A 650 -45.90 -8.30 -3.37
N PHE A 651 -45.56 -7.36 -4.25
CA PHE A 651 -46.56 -6.71 -5.09
C PHE A 651 -46.04 -6.41 -6.49
N GLY A 652 -46.95 -6.40 -7.47
CA GLY A 652 -46.65 -6.00 -8.85
C GLY A 652 -45.76 -6.99 -9.59
N ASN A 653 -45.59 -8.22 -9.08
CA ASN A 653 -44.90 -9.31 -9.76
C ASN A 653 -45.86 -10.00 -10.75
N THR A 654 -45.33 -10.82 -11.66
CA THR A 654 -46.17 -11.62 -12.59
C THR A 654 -46.99 -12.67 -11.84
N ASP A 655 -46.34 -13.35 -10.88
CA ASP A 655 -46.97 -14.11 -9.80
C ASP A 655 -46.32 -13.64 -8.49
N ASP A 656 -47.07 -13.32 -7.43
CA ASP A 656 -46.46 -12.80 -6.21
C ASP A 656 -45.78 -13.92 -5.40
N ILE A 657 -46.47 -15.05 -5.21
CA ILE A 657 -45.94 -16.24 -4.54
C ILE A 657 -46.30 -17.49 -5.35
N SER A 658 -45.29 -18.24 -5.77
CA SER A 658 -45.44 -19.57 -6.38
C SER A 658 -44.95 -20.64 -5.40
N GLY A 659 -45.84 -21.54 -4.99
CA GLY A 659 -45.55 -22.61 -4.02
C GLY A 659 -46.28 -22.43 -2.69
N SER A 660 -45.79 -23.09 -1.63
CA SER A 660 -46.44 -23.07 -0.30
C SER A 660 -45.61 -22.25 0.69
N ALA A 661 -46.24 -21.23 1.28
CA ALA A 661 -45.65 -20.40 2.33
C ALA A 661 -46.65 -20.14 3.46
N SER A 662 -46.15 -19.93 4.68
CA SER A 662 -46.90 -19.31 5.77
C SER A 662 -46.69 -17.81 5.69
N VAL A 663 -47.78 -17.05 5.54
CA VAL A 663 -47.72 -15.58 5.36
C VAL A 663 -48.58 -14.90 6.43
N ASP A 664 -48.02 -13.95 7.17
CA ASP A 664 -48.76 -13.09 8.11
C ASP A 664 -48.38 -11.62 7.98
N HIS A 665 -49.33 -10.72 8.28
CA HIS A 665 -49.16 -9.26 8.27
C HIS A 665 -48.41 -8.73 7.03
N SER A 666 -48.69 -9.28 5.84
CA SER A 666 -47.99 -8.94 4.59
C SER A 666 -48.97 -8.47 3.50
N ASP A 667 -48.48 -7.66 2.55
CA ASP A 667 -49.25 -7.17 1.41
C ASP A 667 -48.94 -7.96 0.15
N ILE A 668 -49.94 -8.71 -0.36
CA ILE A 668 -49.81 -9.62 -1.51
C ILE A 668 -50.82 -9.20 -2.60
N GLY A 669 -50.34 -8.87 -3.79
CA GLY A 669 -51.14 -8.32 -4.89
C GLY A 669 -52.13 -9.29 -5.56
N GLU A 670 -51.86 -10.60 -5.56
CA GLU A 670 -52.65 -11.60 -6.32
C GLU A 670 -53.96 -12.11 -5.66
N ALA A 671 -54.59 -11.29 -4.81
CA ALA A 671 -55.71 -11.57 -3.91
C ALA A 671 -55.29 -11.95 -2.47
N LEU A 672 -56.24 -11.78 -1.53
CA LEU A 672 -55.98 -11.94 -0.09
C LEU A 672 -55.42 -13.33 0.24
N PHE A 673 -54.12 -13.38 0.51
CA PHE A 673 -53.42 -14.60 0.89
C PHE A 673 -53.86 -15.05 2.29
N PRO A 674 -54.16 -16.34 2.52
CA PRO A 674 -54.59 -16.82 3.83
C PRO A 674 -53.55 -16.53 4.92
N GLY A 675 -53.97 -15.86 5.99
CA GLY A 675 -53.09 -15.50 7.10
C GLY A 675 -53.67 -14.37 7.95
N VAL A 676 -53.12 -14.19 9.15
CA VAL A 676 -53.56 -13.11 10.04
C VAL A 676 -52.93 -11.81 9.54
N GLY A 677 -53.74 -10.75 9.42
CA GLY A 677 -53.24 -9.40 9.12
C GLY A 677 -52.78 -9.17 7.67
N ASN A 678 -52.87 -10.18 6.80
CA ASN A 678 -52.53 -10.00 5.39
C ASN A 678 -53.51 -9.03 4.71
N ILE A 679 -52.98 -8.25 3.77
CA ILE A 679 -53.74 -7.36 2.92
C ILE A 679 -53.46 -7.67 1.45
N SER A 680 -54.26 -7.08 0.58
CA SER A 680 -54.09 -7.13 -0.87
C SER A 680 -54.54 -5.78 -1.41
N ALA A 681 -53.63 -4.81 -1.39
CA ALA A 681 -53.90 -3.44 -1.76
C ALA A 681 -52.70 -2.85 -2.52
N ASP A 682 -52.92 -1.78 -3.28
CA ASP A 682 -51.81 -1.02 -3.84
C ASP A 682 -50.97 -0.43 -2.69
N PRO A 683 -49.66 -0.76 -2.58
CA PRO A 683 -48.80 -0.25 -1.52
C PRO A 683 -48.67 1.28 -1.53
N SER A 684 -48.95 1.94 -2.67
CA SER A 684 -48.90 3.40 -2.80
C SER A 684 -47.54 3.99 -2.42
N PHE A 685 -46.49 3.67 -3.18
CA PHE A 685 -45.15 4.26 -2.98
C PHE A 685 -45.11 5.73 -3.42
N VAL A 686 -44.49 6.61 -2.61
CA VAL A 686 -44.24 8.04 -2.93
C VAL A 686 -42.91 8.21 -3.64
N ASP A 687 -41.92 7.45 -3.23
CA ASP A 687 -40.60 7.37 -3.86
C ASP A 687 -40.46 5.98 -4.49
N THR A 688 -40.48 5.90 -5.81
CA THR A 688 -40.31 4.63 -6.54
C THR A 688 -38.85 4.20 -6.66
N THR A 689 -37.90 5.01 -6.20
CA THR A 689 -36.46 4.69 -6.14
C THR A 689 -36.13 4.00 -4.82
N ASN A 690 -36.62 4.55 -3.70
CA ASN A 690 -36.38 4.03 -2.34
C ASN A 690 -37.53 3.18 -1.77
N PHE A 691 -38.68 3.17 -2.45
CA PHE A 691 -39.89 2.43 -2.09
C PHE A 691 -40.56 2.90 -0.77
N ASP A 692 -40.50 4.21 -0.51
CA ASP A 692 -41.15 4.84 0.63
C ASP A 692 -42.68 4.85 0.47
N LEU A 693 -43.43 4.52 1.54
CA LEU A 693 -44.89 4.48 1.54
C LEU A 693 -45.54 5.86 1.67
N ASN A 694 -46.67 6.05 0.98
CA ASN A 694 -47.48 7.29 1.06
C ASN A 694 -48.32 7.38 2.32
N PHE A 695 -48.64 8.62 2.69
CA PHE A 695 -49.61 8.92 3.73
C PHE A 695 -51.00 8.42 3.29
N GLY A 696 -51.45 7.31 3.88
CA GLY A 696 -52.70 6.64 3.56
C GLY A 696 -52.54 5.25 2.92
N SER A 697 -51.31 4.77 2.72
CA SER A 697 -51.07 3.37 2.39
C SER A 697 -51.58 2.45 3.50
N LEU A 698 -52.26 1.36 3.13
CA LEU A 698 -52.67 0.32 4.08
C LEU A 698 -51.48 -0.47 4.61
N ALA A 699 -50.39 -0.56 3.82
CA ALA A 699 -49.17 -1.25 4.21
C ALA A 699 -48.46 -0.54 5.39
N ARG A 700 -48.75 0.75 5.61
CA ARG A 700 -48.15 1.56 6.67
C ARG A 700 -48.60 1.15 8.08
N ASP A 701 -49.90 0.93 8.29
CA ASP A 701 -50.42 0.77 9.66
C ASP A 701 -50.86 -0.67 10.00
N THR A 702 -50.47 -1.65 9.18
CA THR A 702 -50.99 -3.02 9.27
C THR A 702 -49.90 -4.05 9.62
N GLY A 703 -48.64 -3.63 9.78
CA GLY A 703 -47.56 -4.50 10.22
C GLY A 703 -47.67 -4.89 11.70
N ASP A 704 -47.00 -5.99 12.07
CA ASP A 704 -46.95 -6.47 13.46
C ASP A 704 -45.60 -6.15 14.12
N ASN A 705 -45.64 -5.29 15.15
CA ASN A 705 -44.48 -4.93 15.97
C ASN A 705 -43.77 -6.15 16.58
N SER A 706 -44.53 -7.22 16.86
CA SER A 706 -43.99 -8.43 17.48
C SER A 706 -43.04 -9.16 16.53
N ARG A 707 -43.25 -9.03 15.21
CA ARG A 707 -42.39 -9.59 14.16
C ARG A 707 -41.23 -8.66 13.82
N ALA A 708 -41.47 -7.36 13.81
CA ALA A 708 -40.50 -6.34 13.45
C ALA A 708 -39.23 -6.35 14.31
N SER A 709 -39.38 -6.47 15.64
CA SER A 709 -38.25 -6.40 16.58
C SER A 709 -37.45 -7.70 16.71
N LEU A 710 -37.95 -8.82 16.17
CA LEU A 710 -37.32 -10.14 16.30
C LEU A 710 -36.08 -10.30 15.43
N PHE A 711 -35.98 -9.55 14.32
CA PHE A 711 -34.96 -9.78 13.30
C PHE A 711 -34.16 -8.52 12.90
N GLY A 712 -34.31 -7.42 13.65
CA GLY A 712 -33.48 -6.20 13.52
C GLY A 712 -34.22 -4.96 14.00
N PRO A 713 -33.58 -4.05 14.78
CA PRO A 713 -34.25 -2.85 15.27
C PRO A 713 -34.28 -1.71 14.25
N LEU A 714 -33.60 -1.86 13.10
CA LEU A 714 -33.45 -0.84 12.07
C LEU A 714 -34.14 -1.24 10.78
N ASP A 715 -34.63 -0.27 10.03
CA ASP A 715 -35.12 -0.44 8.65
C ASP A 715 -33.97 -0.33 7.62
N PHE A 716 -34.30 -0.35 6.33
CA PHE A 716 -33.33 -0.28 5.23
C PHE A 716 -32.43 0.96 5.30
N ASP A 717 -32.97 2.14 5.60
CA ASP A 717 -32.20 3.39 5.75
C ASP A 717 -31.37 3.44 7.05
N GLY A 718 -31.62 2.51 7.97
CA GLY A 718 -30.94 2.43 9.26
C GLY A 718 -31.63 3.21 10.37
N ASP A 719 -32.88 3.63 10.15
CA ASP A 719 -33.73 4.30 11.13
C ASP A 719 -34.47 3.28 12.01
N PRO A 720 -34.94 3.66 13.22
CA PRO A 720 -35.64 2.74 14.10
C PRO A 720 -36.92 2.19 13.49
N ARG A 721 -37.02 0.86 13.41
CA ARG A 721 -38.16 0.13 12.84
C ARG A 721 -39.48 0.38 13.59
N ILE A 722 -39.42 0.73 14.87
CA ILE A 722 -40.60 1.10 15.66
C ILE A 722 -40.44 2.56 16.08
N GLN A 723 -41.30 3.44 15.56
CA GLN A 723 -41.23 4.86 15.86
C GLN A 723 -41.47 5.15 17.35
N PRO A 724 -40.71 6.06 18.00
CA PRO A 724 -40.80 6.32 19.44
C PRO A 724 -42.13 6.89 19.96
N LEU A 725 -42.96 7.45 19.07
CA LEU A 725 -44.22 8.15 19.40
C LEU A 725 -45.39 7.60 18.58
N GLY A 726 -45.87 6.40 18.91
CA GLY A 726 -47.09 5.84 18.29
C GLY A 726 -47.01 4.37 17.93
N GLY A 727 -45.79 3.82 17.79
CA GLY A 727 -45.51 2.38 17.86
C GLY A 727 -46.34 1.48 16.95
N ILE A 728 -46.50 1.81 15.68
CA ILE A 728 -46.98 0.89 14.64
C ILE A 728 -45.84 0.74 13.64
N VAL A 729 -45.65 -0.46 13.11
CA VAL A 729 -44.61 -0.79 12.14
C VAL A 729 -45.21 -0.91 10.75
N ASP A 730 -44.50 -0.38 9.76
CA ASP A 730 -44.86 -0.49 8.35
C ASP A 730 -44.53 -1.91 7.82
N MET A 731 -45.26 -2.37 6.81
CA MET A 731 -44.81 -3.52 6.00
C MET A 731 -43.71 -3.07 5.03
N GLY A 732 -42.77 -3.95 4.72
CA GLY A 732 -41.71 -3.74 3.75
C GLY A 732 -40.39 -3.23 4.35
N ALA A 733 -39.43 -2.95 3.47
CA ALA A 733 -38.04 -2.67 3.84
C ALA A 733 -37.82 -1.36 4.61
N GLN A 734 -38.70 -0.37 4.43
CA GLN A 734 -38.56 0.97 4.99
C GLN A 734 -39.66 1.30 5.99
N GLU A 735 -39.37 2.20 6.93
CA GLU A 735 -40.39 2.92 7.69
C GLU A 735 -40.63 4.31 7.09
N SER A 736 -41.89 4.71 6.91
CA SER A 736 -42.26 6.05 6.51
C SER A 736 -42.06 7.04 7.68
N PHE A 737 -40.89 7.66 7.78
CA PHE A 737 -40.55 8.63 8.82
C PHE A 737 -41.38 9.93 8.68
N VAL A 738 -42.11 10.28 9.75
CA VAL A 738 -42.67 11.63 9.90
C VAL A 738 -41.76 12.40 10.85
N PRO A 739 -40.93 13.37 10.37
CA PRO A 739 -40.28 14.27 11.30
C PRO A 739 -41.36 14.99 12.11
N PRO A 740 -41.26 15.02 13.45
CA PRO A 740 -42.26 15.70 14.26
C PRO A 740 -42.41 17.12 13.74
N THR A 741 -43.66 17.54 13.48
CA THR A 741 -43.96 18.90 13.04
C THR A 741 -43.21 19.85 13.96
N PRO A 742 -42.33 20.73 13.46
CA PRO A 742 -41.56 21.61 14.32
C PRO A 742 -42.57 22.34 15.20
N THR A 743 -42.47 22.10 16.51
CA THR A 743 -43.24 22.89 17.48
C THR A 743 -42.91 24.34 17.14
N PRO A 744 -43.90 25.19 16.84
CA PRO A 744 -43.61 26.57 16.47
C PRO A 744 -42.74 27.14 17.58
N THR A 745 -41.49 27.45 17.22
CA THR A 745 -40.60 28.15 18.13
C THR A 745 -41.37 29.38 18.58
N PRO A 746 -41.58 29.60 19.90
CA PRO A 746 -42.27 30.79 20.36
C PRO A 746 -41.58 31.97 19.70
N THR A 747 -42.37 32.75 18.94
CA THR A 747 -41.87 33.92 18.25
C THR A 747 -41.04 34.73 19.24
N PRO A 748 -39.72 34.91 19.02
CA PRO A 748 -38.93 35.71 19.93
C PRO A 748 -39.60 37.08 20.01
N THR A 749 -39.90 37.52 21.22
CA THR A 749 -40.33 38.90 21.47
C THR A 749 -39.33 39.81 20.75
N PRO A 750 -39.76 40.77 19.92
CA PRO A 750 -38.85 41.58 19.13
C PRO A 750 -37.86 42.28 20.06
N THR A 751 -36.61 41.85 20.01
CA THR A 751 -35.49 42.58 20.58
C THR A 751 -35.44 43.94 19.87
N PRO A 752 -35.32 45.06 20.60
CA PRO A 752 -35.25 46.38 19.97
C PRO A 752 -34.13 46.41 18.95
N THR A 753 -34.46 46.89 17.75
CA THR A 753 -33.53 47.08 16.62
C THR A 753 -32.31 47.88 17.11
N PRO A 754 -31.07 47.35 17.02
CA PRO A 754 -29.90 48.18 17.20
C PRO A 754 -29.82 49.17 16.03
N THR A 755 -29.73 50.46 16.38
CA THR A 755 -29.44 51.56 15.47
C THR A 755 -28.27 51.17 14.54
N PRO A 756 -28.36 51.40 13.21
CA PRO A 756 -27.29 51.06 12.30
C PRO A 756 -26.00 51.81 12.66
N THR A 757 -24.94 51.05 12.90
CA THR A 757 -23.57 51.57 13.01
C THR A 757 -23.18 52.19 11.67
N PRO A 758 -22.64 53.43 11.63
CA PRO A 758 -22.18 54.03 10.38
C PRO A 758 -21.04 53.21 9.77
N PRO A 759 -20.88 53.23 8.44
CA PRO A 759 -19.83 52.49 7.76
C PRO A 759 -18.45 52.91 8.27
N PRO A 760 -17.47 51.98 8.33
CA PRO A 760 -16.14 52.30 8.80
C PRO A 760 -15.51 53.38 7.92
N HIS A 761 -15.09 54.45 8.57
CA HIS A 761 -14.26 55.50 7.98
C HIS A 761 -12.95 54.87 7.49
N PRO A 762 -12.48 55.15 6.27
CA PRO A 762 -11.23 54.59 5.76
C PRO A 762 -10.06 54.98 6.68
N THR A 763 -9.30 53.99 7.11
CA THR A 763 -8.06 54.16 7.86
C THR A 763 -7.07 54.98 7.02
N PRO A 764 -6.49 56.07 7.53
CA PRO A 764 -5.47 56.83 6.81
C PRO A 764 -4.21 55.99 6.63
N THR A 765 -3.64 56.07 5.43
CA THR A 765 -2.33 55.52 5.06
C THR A 765 -1.26 55.96 6.06
N PRO A 766 -0.34 55.09 6.52
CA PRO A 766 0.77 55.50 7.36
C PRO A 766 1.65 56.52 6.62
N PRO A 767 2.19 57.55 7.30
CA PRO A 767 3.12 58.46 6.67
C PRO A 767 4.42 57.71 6.34
N THR A 768 4.95 57.99 5.16
CA THR A 768 6.25 57.51 4.69
C THR A 768 7.35 57.89 5.68
N THR A 769 8.26 56.94 5.93
CA THR A 769 9.46 57.13 6.73
C THR A 769 10.32 58.26 6.15
N PRO A 770 10.90 59.17 6.97
CA PRO A 770 11.80 60.20 6.48
C PRO A 770 13.12 59.57 5.96
N PRO A 771 13.76 60.16 4.94
CA PRO A 771 15.07 59.70 4.47
C PRO A 771 16.15 59.90 5.54
N ALA A 772 17.11 58.98 5.57
CA ALA A 772 18.26 59.01 6.48
C ALA A 772 19.06 60.32 6.37
N PRO A 773 19.65 60.84 7.47
CA PRO A 773 20.48 62.03 7.43
C PRO A 773 21.77 61.78 6.64
N PRO A 774 22.31 62.79 5.94
CA PRO A 774 23.55 62.65 5.18
C PRO A 774 24.75 62.42 6.11
N PRO A 775 25.81 61.71 5.64
CA PRO A 775 27.01 61.46 6.43
C PRO A 775 27.77 62.76 6.73
N PRO A 776 28.53 62.83 7.84
CA PRO A 776 29.30 64.00 8.20
C PRO A 776 30.43 64.27 7.19
N PRO A 777 30.83 65.54 7.00
CA PRO A 777 31.88 65.90 6.04
C PRO A 777 33.26 65.34 6.47
N PRO A 778 34.14 65.01 5.50
CA PRO A 778 35.48 64.53 5.80
C PRO A 778 36.32 65.61 6.49
N THR A 779 37.09 65.19 7.49
CA THR A 779 38.06 66.02 8.21
C THR A 779 39.18 66.50 7.27
N PRO A 780 39.62 67.77 7.36
CA PRO A 780 40.68 68.29 6.51
C PRO A 780 42.05 67.69 6.88
N PRO A 781 42.97 67.54 5.92
CA PRO A 781 44.33 67.09 6.21
C PRO A 781 45.12 68.19 6.96
N PRO A 782 46.12 67.82 7.77
CA PRO A 782 46.93 68.79 8.49
C PRO A 782 47.78 69.63 7.52
N PRO A 783 47.96 70.95 7.77
CA PRO A 783 48.83 71.81 6.98
C PRO A 783 50.33 71.47 7.20
N PRO A 784 51.22 71.89 6.28
CA PRO A 784 52.61 71.41 6.18
C PRO A 784 53.50 71.74 7.37
#